data_AF-A0A0L1IUV6-F1
#
_entry.id   AF-A0A0L1IUV6-F1
#
_cell.length_a   1.000
_cell.length_b   1.000
_cell.length_c   1.000
_cell.angle_alpha   90.00
_cell.angle_beta   90.00
_cell.angle_gamma   90.00
#
_symmetry.space_group_name_H-M   'P 1'
#
loop_
_entity.id
_entity.type
_entity.pdbx_description
1 polymer ?
#
loop_
_entity_poly.entity_id
_entity_poly.type
_entity_poly.pdbx_seq_one_letter_code
_entity_poly.pdbx_strand_id
1 'polypeptide(L)'
;MLFSKLSVIYFIRNVTPPFNPDRLITAGLEVLTILWAGIGILTAAFQCKLPRTWDYLHGECIQRGNWWNYMGVMNIVTDAGIMAHGIFIIVRLQMRLKRKLALAMIFGLRTCVIAAGACQAFYANQAVESPDPTADTSPFTISTQVTQCLGLITCCSPELKPFIENLRSLGFYVDGISRHSASGARCDAATTRPCKQEDLFCQQHELQTISPLKSSYQAAVTASSSKRDWDEGSQSSQAHIIHEVRTWTVTESMSTHELKQMAPPVLSEMEGQPIYRDKDDVYLTRMGKRPVLKRNFGLMSMLGFSCTLLVTWEGYIMQVVLDPARGGPAGSVYGFLFVWAGIAATFVVISELVSMAPTSGGQYHWCSMLAPPSAMKLASYMTGWLTVIGWQATFASAMYLNGNMIQALIILTRSEYVPHPWRKALYAWGLSALSALINIVGGKFLPRFEGTILIFHVLGFFAILVPLTYMADHKSSAEEVFTYFINKGNWPSDALSVFVGLTGPVFAFAGGDAAVHMVEEMTNATTAVPLSLMLTVLINGSMGFGMMLALYFCLGDIQAALQSPTGVPFFAIFLQATGSVSGTAIAGALVTSLGCCNTIGTLTAASRQFWSFSRDRGIPAWRMWSKVTERTSIPTYAVLLTAVVGCLLNLITIGSDVAFNSLVSMSISGLYLSYMAAGGMLLYRRCTGGIGGATEGEHTMINTAGARLVWGPFRVPGILGITINTFSLAYMTIATFFGFWPTTNDVNTKTMNYSIVGTIGVIILSLMYYFIRARKVYSGPQIEIS
;
A
#
# COMPACT_ATOMS: atom_id res chain seq x y z
N MET A 1 -21.70 -17.05 -11.12
CA MET A 1 -21.83 -17.17 -12.58
C MET A 1 -23.05 -16.45 -13.14
N LEU A 2 -24.27 -16.68 -12.62
CA LEU A 2 -25.47 -15.94 -13.06
C LEU A 2 -25.27 -14.42 -13.02
N PHE A 3 -24.94 -13.88 -11.84
CA PHE A 3 -24.79 -12.44 -11.66
C PHE A 3 -23.70 -11.82 -12.55
N SER A 4 -22.57 -12.52 -12.76
CA SER A 4 -21.52 -12.04 -13.65
C SER A 4 -21.96 -12.02 -15.13
N LYS A 5 -22.80 -12.96 -15.55
CA LYS A 5 -23.43 -12.95 -16.89
C LYS A 5 -24.45 -11.83 -17.02
N LEU A 6 -25.37 -11.70 -16.06
CA LEU A 6 -26.39 -10.64 -16.06
C LEU A 6 -25.78 -9.24 -16.04
N SER A 7 -24.72 -9.02 -15.27
CA SER A 7 -23.99 -7.75 -15.23
C SER A 7 -23.47 -7.35 -16.62
N VAL A 8 -22.88 -8.28 -17.38
CA VAL A 8 -22.39 -8.00 -18.74
C VAL A 8 -23.54 -7.81 -19.73
N ILE A 9 -24.59 -8.60 -19.64
CA ILE A 9 -25.80 -8.43 -20.48
C ILE A 9 -26.42 -7.06 -20.23
N TYR A 10 -26.51 -6.65 -18.97
CA TYR A 10 -27.00 -5.33 -18.56
C TYR A 10 -26.11 -4.20 -19.11
N PHE A 11 -24.79 -4.35 -19.03
CA PHE A 11 -23.85 -3.42 -19.65
C PHE A 11 -24.07 -3.30 -21.17
N ILE A 12 -24.18 -4.44 -21.88
CA ILE A 12 -24.47 -4.46 -23.33
C ILE A 12 -25.80 -3.76 -23.62
N ARG A 13 -26.84 -4.01 -22.81
CA ARG A 13 -28.15 -3.39 -22.93
C ARG A 13 -28.12 -1.88 -22.73
N ASN A 14 -27.26 -1.38 -21.84
CA ASN A 14 -27.09 0.06 -21.58
C ASN A 14 -26.32 0.77 -22.69
N VAL A 15 -25.36 0.10 -23.32
CA VAL A 15 -24.60 0.66 -24.46
C VAL A 15 -25.42 0.61 -25.76
N THR A 16 -26.43 -0.24 -25.83
CA THR A 16 -27.28 -0.41 -27.02
C THR A 16 -28.47 0.56 -27.00
N PRO A 17 -28.71 1.34 -28.07
CA PRO A 17 -29.84 2.25 -28.16
C PRO A 17 -31.20 1.54 -27.99
N PRO A 18 -32.21 2.22 -27.42
CA PRO A 18 -33.46 1.58 -27.00
C PRO A 18 -34.28 0.95 -28.14
N PHE A 19 -34.12 1.42 -29.38
CA PHE A 19 -34.86 0.97 -30.57
C PHE A 19 -34.03 0.10 -31.54
N ASN A 20 -32.84 -0.36 -31.13
CA ASN A 20 -31.99 -1.20 -31.98
C ASN A 20 -32.44 -2.70 -31.88
N PRO A 21 -32.57 -3.44 -33.01
CA PRO A 21 -32.85 -4.89 -32.99
C PRO A 21 -31.85 -5.71 -32.14
N ASP A 22 -30.62 -5.23 -31.94
CA ASP A 22 -29.62 -5.86 -31.07
C ASP A 22 -30.09 -5.96 -29.61
N ARG A 23 -31.04 -5.12 -29.18
CA ARG A 23 -31.64 -5.16 -27.85
C ARG A 23 -32.55 -6.36 -27.65
N LEU A 24 -33.19 -6.86 -28.72
CA LEU A 24 -33.98 -8.08 -28.70
C LEU A 24 -33.09 -9.31 -28.48
N ILE A 25 -31.94 -9.36 -29.15
CA ILE A 25 -30.92 -10.41 -28.96
C ILE A 25 -30.38 -10.37 -27.52
N THR A 26 -30.15 -9.18 -26.98
CA THR A 26 -29.70 -8.99 -25.60
C THR A 26 -30.73 -9.49 -24.59
N ALA A 27 -32.02 -9.16 -24.79
CA ALA A 27 -33.12 -9.66 -23.96
C ALA A 27 -33.28 -11.18 -24.07
N GLY A 28 -33.08 -11.75 -25.27
CA GLY A 28 -33.06 -13.20 -25.46
C GLY A 28 -31.94 -13.90 -24.67
N LEU A 29 -30.72 -13.34 -24.67
CA LEU A 29 -29.61 -13.82 -23.85
C LEU A 29 -29.87 -13.66 -22.34
N GLU A 30 -30.53 -12.57 -21.93
CA GLU A 30 -30.97 -12.34 -20.54
C GLU A 30 -31.91 -13.45 -20.07
N VAL A 31 -32.99 -13.67 -20.81
CA VAL A 31 -33.99 -14.71 -20.53
C VAL A 31 -33.35 -16.09 -20.53
N LEU A 32 -32.53 -16.42 -21.54
CA LEU A 32 -31.83 -17.70 -21.61
C LEU A 32 -30.94 -17.95 -20.39
N THR A 33 -30.23 -16.92 -19.93
CA THR A 33 -29.33 -17.01 -18.77
C THR A 33 -30.11 -17.18 -17.46
N ILE A 34 -31.22 -16.45 -17.30
CA ILE A 34 -32.11 -16.57 -16.13
C ILE A 34 -32.74 -17.95 -16.09
N LEU A 35 -33.27 -18.44 -17.22
CA LEU A 35 -33.88 -19.75 -17.33
C LEU A 35 -32.86 -20.85 -17.04
N TRP A 36 -31.66 -20.79 -17.62
CA TRP A 36 -30.58 -21.74 -17.34
C TRP A 36 -30.24 -21.78 -15.84
N ALA A 37 -30.10 -20.63 -15.18
CA ALA A 37 -29.79 -20.60 -13.76
C ALA A 37 -30.97 -21.06 -12.88
N GLY A 38 -32.20 -20.68 -13.24
CA GLY A 38 -33.41 -21.13 -12.55
C GLY A 38 -33.59 -22.65 -12.62
N ILE A 39 -33.44 -23.23 -13.81
CA ILE A 39 -33.44 -24.67 -14.03
C ILE A 39 -32.32 -25.31 -13.21
N GLY A 40 -31.10 -24.77 -13.26
CA GLY A 40 -29.96 -25.26 -12.49
C GLY A 40 -30.18 -25.26 -10.98
N ILE A 41 -30.74 -24.18 -10.41
CA ILE A 41 -31.03 -24.07 -8.98
C ILE A 41 -32.13 -25.05 -8.57
N LEU A 42 -33.24 -25.12 -9.31
CA LEU A 42 -34.35 -26.01 -9.00
C LEU A 42 -33.92 -27.48 -9.11
N THR A 43 -33.23 -27.84 -10.20
CA THR A 43 -32.72 -29.20 -10.38
C THR A 43 -31.67 -29.57 -9.34
N ALA A 44 -30.79 -28.66 -8.94
CA ALA A 44 -29.84 -28.90 -7.84
C ALA A 44 -30.55 -29.05 -6.47
N ALA A 45 -31.59 -28.27 -6.18
CA ALA A 45 -32.33 -28.35 -4.92
C ALA A 45 -33.09 -29.67 -4.75
N PHE A 46 -33.56 -30.27 -5.86
CA PHE A 46 -34.36 -31.49 -5.89
C PHE A 46 -33.69 -32.64 -6.67
N GLN A 47 -32.36 -32.68 -6.70
CA GLN A 47 -31.63 -33.64 -7.52
C GLN A 47 -31.74 -35.10 -7.06
N CYS A 48 -32.13 -35.36 -5.81
CA CYS A 48 -32.43 -36.70 -5.29
C CYS A 48 -33.85 -36.78 -4.72
N LYS A 49 -34.39 -38.00 -4.58
CA LYS A 49 -35.75 -38.21 -4.03
C LYS A 49 -35.91 -37.64 -2.61
N LEU A 50 -37.06 -37.01 -2.36
CA LEU A 50 -37.49 -36.61 -1.02
C LEU A 50 -37.59 -37.83 -0.10
N PRO A 51 -37.20 -37.71 1.19
CA PRO A 51 -36.86 -36.49 1.92
C PRO A 51 -35.37 -36.08 1.86
N ARG A 52 -34.49 -36.91 1.30
CA ARG A 52 -33.03 -36.69 1.30
C ARG A 52 -32.53 -36.19 -0.06
N THR A 53 -32.88 -34.96 -0.41
CA THR A 53 -32.61 -34.39 -1.76
C THR A 53 -31.12 -34.15 -2.06
N TRP A 54 -30.22 -34.36 -1.08
CA TRP A 54 -28.77 -34.13 -1.17
C TRP A 54 -27.92 -35.39 -0.86
N ASP A 55 -28.54 -36.57 -0.71
CA ASP A 55 -27.83 -37.83 -0.45
C ASP A 55 -27.32 -38.45 -1.76
N TYR A 56 -26.22 -37.90 -2.29
CA TYR A 56 -25.65 -38.34 -3.56
C TYR A 56 -24.86 -39.66 -3.50
N LEU A 57 -24.65 -40.19 -2.29
CA LEU A 57 -23.86 -41.39 -2.06
C LEU A 57 -24.73 -42.64 -2.06
N HIS A 58 -25.91 -42.56 -1.45
CA HIS A 58 -26.79 -43.71 -1.27
C HIS A 58 -28.21 -43.48 -1.79
N GLY A 59 -28.55 -42.27 -2.24
CA GLY A 59 -29.88 -41.91 -2.73
C GLY A 59 -30.08 -42.17 -4.23
N GLU A 60 -31.34 -42.38 -4.62
CA GLU A 60 -31.73 -42.35 -6.04
C GLU A 60 -31.80 -40.89 -6.52
N CYS A 61 -30.79 -40.48 -7.28
CA CYS A 61 -30.66 -39.14 -7.84
C CYS A 61 -30.79 -39.14 -9.36
N ILE A 62 -31.04 -37.96 -9.94
CA ILE A 62 -30.94 -37.75 -11.38
C ILE A 62 -29.54 -38.12 -11.88
N GLN A 63 -29.40 -38.44 -13.17
CA GLN A 63 -28.10 -38.74 -13.78
C GLN A 63 -27.18 -37.50 -13.73
N ARG A 64 -26.38 -37.42 -12.65
CA ARG A 64 -25.57 -36.23 -12.31
C ARG A 64 -24.55 -35.88 -13.40
N GLY A 65 -24.00 -36.87 -14.10
CA GLY A 65 -23.06 -36.64 -15.21
C GLY A 65 -23.73 -35.90 -16.37
N ASN A 66 -24.92 -36.36 -16.78
CA ASN A 66 -25.70 -35.69 -17.82
C ASN A 66 -26.15 -34.29 -17.40
N TRP A 67 -26.49 -34.12 -16.13
CA TRP A 67 -26.83 -32.81 -15.57
C TRP A 67 -25.64 -31.83 -15.58
N TRP A 68 -24.46 -32.26 -15.10
CA TRP A 68 -23.25 -31.43 -15.12
C TRP A 68 -22.80 -31.10 -16.55
N ASN A 69 -22.92 -32.04 -17.48
CA ASN A 69 -22.66 -31.81 -18.90
C ASN A 69 -23.59 -30.76 -19.49
N TYR A 70 -24.90 -30.87 -19.24
CA TYR A 70 -25.86 -29.87 -19.67
C TYR A 70 -25.53 -28.48 -19.09
N MET A 71 -25.28 -28.41 -17.78
CA MET A 71 -24.95 -27.14 -17.10
C MET A 71 -23.65 -26.53 -17.62
N GLY A 72 -22.62 -27.34 -17.85
CA GLY A 72 -21.32 -26.92 -18.39
C GLY A 72 -21.42 -26.44 -19.83
N VAL A 73 -22.08 -27.19 -20.71
CA VAL A 73 -22.28 -26.82 -22.12
C VAL A 73 -23.10 -25.53 -22.22
N MET A 74 -24.20 -25.41 -21.49
CA MET A 74 -25.01 -24.19 -21.49
C MET A 74 -24.26 -22.99 -20.91
N ASN A 75 -23.40 -23.19 -19.91
CA ASN A 75 -22.52 -22.14 -19.39
C ASN A 75 -21.55 -21.63 -20.47
N ILE A 76 -20.92 -22.53 -21.22
CA ILE A 76 -20.02 -22.22 -22.33
C ILE A 76 -20.76 -21.51 -23.47
N VAL A 77 -21.90 -22.04 -23.91
CA VAL A 77 -22.71 -21.49 -25.01
C VAL A 77 -23.20 -20.09 -24.67
N THR A 78 -23.70 -19.88 -23.45
CA THR A 78 -24.16 -18.56 -23.01
C THR A 78 -23.00 -17.55 -22.92
N ASP A 79 -21.81 -17.94 -22.44
CA ASP A 79 -20.65 -17.03 -22.45
C ASP A 79 -20.13 -16.73 -23.85
N ALA A 80 -20.12 -17.71 -24.75
CA ALA A 80 -19.76 -17.52 -26.15
C ALA A 80 -20.75 -16.57 -26.85
N GLY A 81 -22.05 -16.73 -26.59
CA GLY A 81 -23.10 -15.85 -27.12
C GLY A 81 -22.96 -14.41 -26.63
N ILE A 82 -22.75 -14.21 -25.32
CA ILE A 82 -22.53 -12.87 -24.74
C ILE A 82 -21.25 -12.23 -25.31
N MET A 83 -20.17 -13.01 -25.45
CA MET A 83 -18.91 -12.53 -26.03
C MET A 83 -19.06 -12.13 -27.50
N ALA A 84 -19.67 -12.98 -28.32
CA ALA A 84 -19.88 -12.73 -29.73
C ALA A 84 -20.78 -11.50 -29.96
N HIS A 85 -21.88 -11.39 -29.21
CA HIS A 85 -22.79 -10.25 -29.28
C HIS A 85 -22.13 -8.94 -28.85
N GLY A 86 -21.35 -8.96 -27.75
CA GLY A 86 -20.57 -7.80 -27.30
C GLY A 86 -19.54 -7.34 -28.34
N ILE A 87 -18.79 -8.27 -28.95
CA ILE A 87 -17.83 -7.96 -30.02
C ILE A 87 -18.54 -7.40 -31.26
N PHE A 88 -19.67 -7.99 -31.67
CA PHE A 88 -20.44 -7.54 -32.81
C PHE A 88 -20.91 -6.09 -32.68
N ILE A 89 -21.45 -5.72 -31.50
CA ILE A 89 -21.84 -4.33 -31.21
C ILE A 89 -20.63 -3.40 -31.29
N ILE A 90 -19.50 -3.78 -30.69
CA ILE A 90 -18.27 -2.96 -30.72
C ILE A 90 -17.77 -2.76 -32.14
N VAL A 91 -17.85 -3.78 -33.01
CA VAL A 91 -17.44 -3.68 -34.41
C VAL A 91 -18.30 -2.67 -35.19
N ARG A 92 -19.57 -2.51 -34.83
CA ARG A 92 -20.49 -1.54 -35.47
C ARG A 92 -20.37 -0.11 -34.94
N LEU A 93 -19.75 0.10 -33.76
CA LEU A 93 -19.55 1.43 -33.21
C LEU A 93 -18.52 2.24 -34.01
N GLN A 94 -18.88 3.49 -34.32
CA GLN A 94 -18.02 4.46 -34.99
C GLN A 94 -17.05 5.10 -33.98
N MET A 95 -15.93 4.42 -33.71
CA MET A 95 -14.88 4.90 -32.79
C MET A 95 -13.48 4.73 -33.38
N ARG A 96 -12.53 5.51 -32.87
CA ARG A 96 -11.09 5.35 -33.18
C ARG A 96 -10.65 3.92 -32.86
N LEU A 97 -9.88 3.29 -33.77
CA LEU A 97 -9.45 1.89 -33.67
C LEU A 97 -8.81 1.53 -32.32
N LYS A 98 -8.03 2.45 -31.73
CA LYS A 98 -7.42 2.24 -30.40
C LYS A 98 -8.46 2.02 -29.28
N ARG A 99 -9.56 2.79 -29.26
CA ARG A 99 -10.65 2.61 -28.27
C ARG A 99 -11.47 1.38 -28.57
N LYS A 100 -11.70 1.12 -29.85
CA LYS A 100 -12.42 -0.06 -30.35
C LYS A 100 -11.72 -1.36 -29.95
N LEU A 101 -10.41 -1.43 -30.14
CA LEU A 101 -9.58 -2.58 -29.78
C LEU A 101 -9.48 -2.77 -28.26
N ALA A 102 -9.42 -1.67 -27.49
CA ALA A 102 -9.45 -1.74 -26.03
C ALA A 102 -10.77 -2.31 -25.49
N LEU A 103 -11.92 -1.87 -26.02
CA LEU A 103 -13.23 -2.40 -25.63
C LEU A 103 -13.42 -3.84 -26.10
N ALA A 104 -13.01 -4.18 -27.33
CA ALA A 104 -13.08 -5.54 -27.85
C ALA A 104 -12.21 -6.52 -27.03
N MET A 105 -11.03 -6.09 -26.56
CA MET A 105 -10.17 -6.87 -25.68
C MET A 105 -10.89 -7.22 -24.36
N ILE A 106 -11.65 -6.29 -23.78
CA ILE A 106 -12.39 -6.51 -22.53
C ILE A 106 -13.41 -7.63 -22.69
N PHE A 107 -14.18 -7.63 -23.78
CA PHE A 107 -15.13 -8.72 -24.06
C PHE A 107 -14.41 -10.01 -24.46
N GLY A 108 -13.28 -9.93 -25.16
CA GLY A 108 -12.43 -11.06 -25.52
C GLY A 108 -11.81 -11.78 -24.31
N LEU A 109 -11.62 -11.10 -23.17
CA LEU A 109 -11.16 -11.76 -21.94
C LEU A 109 -12.10 -12.89 -21.48
N ARG A 110 -13.38 -12.87 -21.89
CA ARG A 110 -14.32 -13.98 -21.62
C ARG A 110 -13.94 -15.30 -22.29
N THR A 111 -13.07 -15.31 -23.30
CA THR A 111 -12.52 -16.57 -23.82
C THR A 111 -11.80 -17.36 -22.72
N CYS A 112 -11.18 -16.68 -21.74
CA CYS A 112 -10.56 -17.35 -20.58
C CYS A 112 -11.61 -18.04 -19.69
N VAL A 113 -12.80 -17.43 -19.54
CA VAL A 113 -13.93 -18.02 -18.78
C VAL A 113 -14.46 -19.25 -19.49
N ILE A 114 -14.56 -19.20 -20.83
CA ILE A 114 -14.98 -20.34 -21.64
C ILE A 114 -14.00 -21.51 -21.51
N ALA A 115 -12.70 -21.23 -21.60
CA ALA A 115 -11.66 -22.25 -21.41
C ALA A 115 -11.70 -22.87 -20.00
N ALA A 116 -11.84 -22.05 -18.97
CA ALA A 116 -11.99 -22.52 -17.60
C ALA A 116 -13.28 -23.32 -17.40
N GLY A 117 -14.39 -22.91 -18.02
CA GLY A 117 -15.65 -23.63 -18.02
C GLY A 117 -15.58 -24.98 -18.71
N ALA A 118 -14.78 -25.11 -19.78
CA ALA A 118 -14.50 -26.39 -20.43
C ALA A 118 -13.69 -27.32 -19.50
N CYS A 119 -12.66 -26.79 -18.83
CA CYS A 119 -11.93 -27.54 -17.80
C CYS A 119 -12.85 -27.96 -16.64
N GLN A 120 -13.75 -27.08 -16.20
CA GLN A 120 -14.74 -27.37 -15.15
C GLN A 120 -15.66 -28.51 -15.58
N ALA A 121 -16.20 -28.49 -16.80
CA ALA A 121 -17.05 -29.55 -17.32
C ALA A 121 -16.30 -30.88 -17.43
N PHE A 122 -15.03 -30.85 -17.85
CA PHE A 122 -14.17 -32.03 -17.90
C PHE A 122 -13.98 -32.65 -16.51
N TYR A 123 -13.56 -31.85 -15.52
CA TYR A 123 -13.36 -32.34 -14.15
C TYR A 123 -14.66 -32.72 -13.45
N ALA A 124 -15.80 -32.12 -13.82
CA ALA A 124 -17.12 -32.50 -13.30
C ALA A 124 -17.47 -33.94 -13.65
N ASN A 125 -17.21 -34.39 -14.90
CA ASN A 125 -17.46 -35.78 -15.30
C ASN A 125 -16.55 -36.74 -14.53
N GLN A 126 -15.27 -36.40 -14.39
CA GLN A 126 -14.32 -37.20 -13.62
C GLN A 126 -14.72 -37.33 -12.14
N ALA A 127 -15.23 -36.25 -11.54
CA ALA A 127 -15.67 -36.25 -10.15
C ALA A 127 -16.97 -37.04 -9.91
N VAL A 128 -17.86 -37.13 -10.91
CA VAL A 128 -19.11 -37.89 -10.80
C VAL A 128 -18.87 -39.40 -10.87
N GLU A 129 -17.86 -39.83 -11.62
CA GLU A 129 -17.51 -41.24 -11.84
C GLU A 129 -16.48 -41.79 -10.84
N SER A 130 -15.93 -40.94 -9.95
CA SER A 130 -14.90 -41.35 -9.00
C SER A 130 -15.47 -42.20 -7.84
N PRO A 131 -14.76 -43.28 -7.45
CA PRO A 131 -15.08 -44.06 -6.25
C PRO A 131 -14.75 -43.34 -4.93
N ASP A 132 -13.91 -42.29 -4.94
CA ASP A 132 -13.63 -41.43 -3.77
C ASP A 132 -14.03 -39.96 -4.05
N PRO A 133 -15.29 -39.60 -3.75
CA PRO A 133 -15.80 -38.26 -3.99
C PRO A 133 -15.15 -37.18 -3.11
N THR A 134 -14.37 -37.54 -2.08
CA THR A 134 -13.79 -36.57 -1.14
C THR A 134 -12.47 -36.01 -1.65
N ALA A 135 -11.63 -36.85 -2.25
CA ALA A 135 -10.34 -36.45 -2.81
C ALA A 135 -10.46 -35.96 -4.27
N ASP A 136 -11.25 -36.65 -5.08
CA ASP A 136 -11.29 -36.46 -6.54
C ASP A 136 -12.21 -35.32 -6.98
N THR A 137 -12.97 -34.72 -6.07
CA THR A 137 -13.74 -33.48 -6.33
C THR A 137 -12.86 -32.23 -6.31
N SER A 138 -11.64 -32.31 -5.78
CA SER A 138 -10.75 -31.14 -5.63
C SER A 138 -10.41 -30.43 -6.96
N PRO A 139 -10.11 -31.10 -8.09
CA PRO A 139 -9.85 -30.41 -9.37
C PRO A 139 -11.12 -29.76 -9.93
N PHE A 140 -12.28 -30.38 -9.70
CA PHE A 140 -13.57 -29.82 -10.06
C PHE A 140 -13.89 -28.56 -9.23
N THR A 141 -13.63 -28.57 -7.93
CA THR A 141 -13.79 -27.38 -7.07
C THR A 141 -12.85 -26.27 -7.50
N ILE A 142 -11.56 -26.55 -7.72
CA ILE A 142 -10.57 -25.56 -8.17
C ILE A 142 -10.99 -24.94 -9.51
N SER A 143 -11.33 -25.77 -10.51
CA SER A 143 -11.79 -25.27 -11.82
C SER A 143 -13.09 -24.48 -11.74
N THR A 144 -14.00 -24.85 -10.83
CA THR A 144 -15.20 -24.06 -10.53
C THR A 144 -14.84 -22.68 -9.97
N GLN A 145 -13.91 -22.60 -9.01
CA GLN A 145 -13.45 -21.33 -8.45
C GLN A 145 -12.73 -20.47 -9.49
N VAL A 146 -11.85 -21.07 -10.30
CA VAL A 146 -11.16 -20.37 -11.40
C VAL A 146 -12.18 -19.78 -12.38
N THR A 147 -13.19 -20.55 -12.78
CA THR A 147 -14.23 -20.06 -13.69
C THR A 147 -15.06 -18.94 -13.07
N GLN A 148 -15.37 -19.03 -11.77
CA GLN A 148 -16.08 -17.95 -11.05
C GLN A 148 -15.24 -16.67 -10.95
N CYS A 149 -13.97 -16.78 -10.54
CA CYS A 149 -13.05 -15.65 -10.41
C CYS A 149 -12.79 -14.97 -11.77
N LEU A 150 -12.53 -15.75 -12.82
CA LEU A 150 -12.41 -15.21 -14.18
C LEU A 150 -13.73 -14.57 -14.64
N GLY A 151 -14.88 -15.16 -14.29
CA GLY A 151 -16.20 -14.59 -14.54
C GLY A 151 -16.40 -13.21 -13.90
N LEU A 152 -15.93 -13.05 -12.66
CA LEU A 152 -15.97 -11.77 -11.94
C LEU A 152 -15.01 -10.75 -12.54
N ILE A 153 -13.76 -11.13 -12.79
CA ILE A 153 -12.76 -10.25 -13.39
C ILE A 153 -13.26 -9.72 -14.74
N THR A 154 -13.81 -10.60 -15.57
CA THR A 154 -14.32 -10.22 -16.90
C THR A 154 -15.59 -9.37 -16.84
N CYS A 155 -16.51 -9.60 -15.89
CA CYS A 155 -17.71 -8.76 -15.78
C CYS A 155 -17.44 -7.38 -15.19
N CYS A 156 -16.47 -7.26 -14.28
CA CYS A 156 -16.11 -5.98 -13.67
C CYS A 156 -15.20 -5.13 -14.58
N SER A 157 -14.51 -5.71 -15.56
CA SER A 157 -13.55 -5.00 -16.42
C SER A 157 -14.14 -3.80 -17.19
N PRO A 158 -15.34 -3.85 -17.80
CA PRO A 158 -15.94 -2.70 -18.48
C PRO A 158 -16.34 -1.57 -17.52
N GLU A 159 -16.88 -1.93 -16.35
CA GLU A 159 -17.42 -1.00 -15.34
C GLU A 159 -16.36 -0.44 -14.40
N LEU A 160 -15.16 -1.03 -14.40
CA LEU A 160 -14.08 -0.65 -13.51
C LEU A 160 -13.77 0.85 -13.62
N LYS A 161 -13.68 1.37 -14.86
CA LYS A 161 -13.36 2.79 -15.08
C LYS A 161 -14.49 3.73 -14.61
N PRO A 162 -15.76 3.59 -15.04
CA PRO A 162 -16.88 4.39 -14.52
C PRO A 162 -17.04 4.28 -13.01
N PHE A 163 -16.92 3.08 -12.43
CA PHE A 163 -16.99 2.86 -10.98
C PHE A 163 -15.90 3.64 -10.23
N ILE A 164 -14.65 3.57 -10.71
CA ILE A 164 -13.54 4.35 -10.16
C ILE A 164 -13.80 5.86 -10.30
N GLU A 165 -14.36 6.29 -11.43
CA GLU A 165 -14.72 7.69 -11.66
C GLU A 165 -15.88 8.16 -10.76
N ASN A 166 -16.81 7.28 -10.37
CA ASN A 166 -17.89 7.57 -9.43
C ASN A 166 -17.45 7.50 -7.96
N LEU A 167 -16.52 6.62 -7.59
CA LEU A 167 -15.88 6.68 -6.26
C LEU A 167 -15.23 8.05 -6.02
N ARG A 168 -14.73 8.67 -7.10
CA ARG A 168 -14.19 10.02 -7.10
C ARG A 168 -15.20 11.10 -6.70
N SER A 169 -16.50 10.91 -6.96
CA SER A 169 -17.56 11.88 -6.63
C SER A 169 -18.12 11.71 -5.21
N LEU A 170 -17.94 10.53 -4.59
CA LEU A 170 -18.35 10.21 -3.21
C LEU A 170 -17.36 10.71 -2.13
N GLY A 171 -16.39 11.55 -2.50
CA GLY A 171 -15.36 12.05 -1.57
C GLY A 171 -14.16 11.12 -1.37
N PHE A 172 -14.11 9.96 -2.03
CA PHE A 172 -12.87 9.16 -2.18
C PHE A 172 -11.99 9.78 -3.29
N TYR A 173 -11.47 10.98 -3.01
CA TYR A 173 -10.70 11.78 -3.95
C TYR A 173 -9.32 11.15 -4.17
N VAL A 174 -9.16 10.42 -5.28
CA VAL A 174 -7.84 10.06 -5.82
C VAL A 174 -7.39 11.20 -6.74
N ASP A 175 -6.48 12.02 -6.23
CA ASP A 175 -6.20 13.37 -6.73
C ASP A 175 -5.25 13.42 -7.95
N GLY A 176 -5.25 12.40 -8.82
CA GLY A 176 -4.17 12.19 -9.79
C GLY A 176 -4.49 12.36 -11.28
N ILE A 177 -5.77 12.42 -11.72
CA ILE A 177 -6.09 12.07 -13.13
C ILE A 177 -6.85 13.13 -13.96
N SER A 178 -7.30 14.27 -13.41
CA SER A 178 -8.05 15.27 -14.21
C SER A 178 -7.25 16.28 -15.05
N ARG A 179 -6.03 15.97 -15.53
CA ARG A 179 -5.34 16.92 -16.44
C ARG A 179 -4.89 16.40 -17.80
N HIS A 180 -5.36 15.24 -18.25
CA HIS A 180 -5.10 14.81 -19.63
C HIS A 180 -6.36 14.36 -20.39
N SER A 181 -7.11 15.36 -20.87
CA SER A 181 -7.86 15.26 -22.14
C SER A 181 -7.88 16.58 -22.93
N ALA A 182 -6.90 17.46 -22.74
CA ALA A 182 -6.71 18.63 -23.59
C ALA A 182 -5.29 18.67 -24.12
N SER A 183 -5.00 17.84 -25.12
CA SER A 183 -3.84 18.04 -25.99
C SER A 183 -4.21 17.64 -27.41
N GLY A 184 -4.23 18.63 -28.29
CA GLY A 184 -4.22 18.42 -29.74
C GLY A 184 -5.38 19.06 -30.50
N ALA A 185 -5.51 20.38 -30.44
CA ALA A 185 -6.06 21.15 -31.55
C ALA A 185 -4.99 22.16 -31.97
N ARG A 186 -4.23 21.82 -33.02
CA ARG A 186 -3.55 22.83 -33.84
C ARG A 186 -4.66 23.64 -34.49
N CYS A 187 -4.79 24.91 -34.13
CA CYS A 187 -5.51 25.87 -34.95
C CYS A 187 -4.47 26.58 -35.80
N ASP A 188 -4.31 26.08 -37.03
CA ASP A 188 -3.68 26.84 -38.10
C ASP A 188 -4.59 28.04 -38.41
N ALA A 189 -3.99 29.22 -38.45
CA ALA A 189 -4.64 30.45 -38.82
C ALA A 189 -4.94 30.44 -40.33
N ALA A 190 -6.22 30.41 -40.70
CA ALA A 190 -6.65 30.84 -42.03
C ALA A 190 -8.15 31.24 -42.03
N THR A 191 -8.38 32.51 -42.35
CA THR A 191 -9.52 33.06 -43.12
C THR A 191 -10.96 32.85 -42.63
N THR A 192 -11.52 33.93 -42.06
CA THR A 192 -12.84 34.54 -42.33
C THR A 192 -13.95 33.68 -42.97
N ARG A 193 -15.06 33.47 -42.24
CA ARG A 193 -16.48 33.60 -42.68
C ARG A 193 -17.45 33.31 -41.52
N PRO A 194 -18.58 34.03 -41.35
CA PRO A 194 -19.59 33.72 -40.34
C PRO A 194 -20.72 32.88 -40.95
N CYS A 195 -21.23 31.87 -40.23
CA CYS A 195 -22.54 31.31 -40.55
C CYS A 195 -23.27 30.72 -39.32
N LYS A 196 -24.38 31.41 -39.03
CA LYS A 196 -25.69 31.02 -38.48
C LYS A 196 -25.86 29.96 -37.39
N GLN A 197 -26.65 30.42 -36.43
CA GLN A 197 -27.26 29.80 -35.27
C GLN A 197 -28.59 29.14 -35.67
N GLU A 198 -28.86 27.94 -35.16
CA GLU A 198 -30.20 27.36 -35.02
C GLU A 198 -30.25 26.49 -33.76
N ASP A 199 -31.36 26.63 -33.04
CA ASP A 199 -31.60 26.30 -31.63
C ASP A 199 -31.81 24.81 -31.32
N LEU A 200 -31.47 24.38 -30.09
CA LEU A 200 -32.41 23.60 -29.24
C LEU A 200 -32.01 23.64 -27.75
N PHE A 201 -33.00 24.00 -26.92
CA PHE A 201 -33.03 24.27 -25.47
C PHE A 201 -32.59 23.12 -24.53
N CYS A 202 -31.89 23.45 -23.42
CA CYS A 202 -32.45 23.35 -22.05
C CYS A 202 -31.57 24.06 -20.98
N GLN A 203 -32.22 24.61 -19.96
CA GLN A 203 -31.82 25.68 -19.02
C GLN A 203 -30.59 25.42 -18.12
N GLN A 204 -29.79 26.47 -17.94
CA GLN A 204 -28.79 26.60 -16.88
C GLN A 204 -29.01 27.95 -16.17
N HIS A 205 -29.14 27.94 -14.85
CA HIS A 205 -29.23 29.15 -14.02
C HIS A 205 -27.93 29.97 -14.17
N GLU A 206 -28.07 31.24 -14.56
CA GLU A 206 -26.98 32.20 -14.69
C GLU A 206 -26.50 32.70 -13.32
N LEU A 207 -25.16 32.81 -13.18
CA LEU A 207 -24.48 33.79 -12.34
C LEU A 207 -23.51 34.53 -13.26
N GLN A 208 -23.78 35.82 -13.49
CA GLN A 208 -23.05 36.69 -14.42
C GLN A 208 -21.58 36.86 -14.03
N THR A 209 -20.68 36.76 -15.01
CA THR A 209 -19.28 37.18 -14.90
C THR A 209 -19.09 38.46 -15.71
N ILE A 210 -18.56 39.51 -15.08
CA ILE A 210 -18.19 40.79 -15.71
C ILE A 210 -16.87 40.59 -16.50
N SER A 211 -16.81 41.14 -17.72
CA SER A 211 -15.67 41.09 -18.64
C SER A 211 -14.48 41.99 -18.23
N PRO A 212 -13.22 41.69 -18.62
CA PRO A 212 -12.04 42.44 -18.20
C PRO A 212 -11.74 43.65 -19.12
N LEU A 213 -11.36 44.79 -18.52
CA LEU A 213 -10.81 45.95 -19.22
C LEU A 213 -9.28 45.83 -19.42
N LYS A 214 -8.81 46.34 -20.56
CA LYS A 214 -7.41 46.38 -21.03
C LYS A 214 -6.45 47.13 -20.09
N SER A 215 -5.21 46.66 -20.11
CA SER A 215 -4.04 47.12 -19.36
C SER A 215 -3.60 48.57 -19.66
N SER A 216 -3.36 49.33 -18.59
CA SER A 216 -2.37 50.40 -18.52
C SER A 216 -1.75 50.38 -17.11
N TYR A 217 -0.43 50.21 -17.04
CA TYR A 217 0.29 50.18 -15.76
C TYR A 217 0.56 51.62 -15.30
N GLN A 218 -0.05 52.01 -14.17
CA GLN A 218 0.34 53.17 -13.37
C GLN A 218 0.71 52.66 -11.98
N ALA A 219 1.94 52.93 -11.55
CA ALA A 219 2.37 52.67 -10.18
C ALA A 219 2.15 53.93 -9.34
N ALA A 220 1.18 53.88 -8.43
CA ALA A 220 0.98 54.89 -7.40
C ALA A 220 1.58 54.37 -6.08
N VAL A 221 2.54 55.10 -5.51
CA VAL A 221 3.12 54.81 -4.19
C VAL A 221 2.38 55.65 -3.17
N THR A 222 1.66 55.02 -2.25
CA THR A 222 1.08 55.69 -1.08
C THR A 222 1.81 55.21 0.17
N ALA A 223 2.51 56.12 0.83
CA ALA A 223 3.09 55.85 2.15
C ALA A 223 2.01 56.06 3.21
N SER A 224 1.74 55.06 4.06
CA SER A 224 0.95 55.26 5.28
C SER A 224 1.84 55.14 6.51
N SER A 225 1.90 56.22 7.30
CA SER A 225 2.53 56.23 8.62
C SER A 225 1.49 55.93 9.71
N SER A 226 1.94 55.21 10.73
CA SER A 226 1.20 54.74 11.91
C SER A 226 0.57 55.83 12.79
N LYS A 227 -0.61 55.57 13.39
CA LYS A 227 -0.83 55.66 14.86
C LYS A 227 -2.18 55.09 15.32
N ARG A 228 -2.18 54.65 16.59
CA ARG A 228 -3.25 54.04 17.38
C ARG A 228 -4.21 55.08 18.02
N ASP A 229 -5.37 54.54 18.44
CA ASP A 229 -6.06 54.73 19.74
C ASP A 229 -7.29 55.66 19.89
N TRP A 230 -8.36 55.03 20.41
CA TRP A 230 -9.49 55.39 21.29
C TRP A 230 -10.62 56.39 20.92
N ASP A 231 -11.83 55.85 21.11
CA ASP A 231 -13.09 56.36 21.70
C ASP A 231 -14.06 57.37 21.06
N GLU A 232 -15.31 56.95 21.25
CA GLU A 232 -16.65 57.54 21.21
C GLU A 232 -16.78 59.07 21.28
N GLY A 233 -17.69 59.62 20.47
CA GLY A 233 -18.18 61.00 20.65
C GLY A 233 -18.91 61.56 19.45
N SER A 234 -20.21 61.79 19.64
CA SER A 234 -21.17 62.28 18.67
C SER A 234 -20.99 63.76 18.27
N GLN A 235 -21.59 64.11 17.12
CA GLN A 235 -22.08 65.42 16.67
C GLN A 235 -21.18 66.40 15.88
N SER A 236 -21.57 66.50 14.60
CA SER A 236 -22.05 67.73 13.94
C SER A 236 -21.13 68.45 12.94
N SER A 237 -21.80 68.75 11.82
CA SER A 237 -21.68 69.94 10.99
C SER A 237 -20.48 70.08 10.05
N GLN A 238 -20.83 69.90 8.78
CA GLN A 238 -20.07 70.23 7.59
C GLN A 238 -19.39 71.60 7.65
N ALA A 239 -18.13 71.65 7.24
CA ALA A 239 -17.59 72.76 6.48
C ALA A 239 -16.55 72.24 5.48
N HIS A 240 -16.82 72.53 4.22
CA HIS A 240 -16.03 72.24 3.03
C HIS A 240 -14.64 72.88 3.12
N ILE A 241 -13.56 72.09 3.10
CA ILE A 241 -12.21 72.58 2.80
C ILE A 241 -11.69 71.80 1.60
N ILE A 242 -11.48 72.52 0.50
CA ILE A 242 -10.90 72.03 -0.75
C ILE A 242 -9.39 71.98 -0.56
N HIS A 243 -8.81 70.77 -0.49
CA HIS A 243 -7.37 70.57 -0.68
C HIS A 243 -7.12 70.18 -2.13
N GLU A 244 -6.58 71.13 -2.92
CA GLU A 244 -6.09 70.92 -4.28
C GLU A 244 -4.80 70.08 -4.21
N VAL A 245 -4.85 68.82 -4.62
CA VAL A 245 -3.66 67.98 -4.80
C VAL A 245 -3.17 68.18 -6.23
N ARG A 246 -2.08 68.95 -6.39
CA ARG A 246 -1.39 69.09 -7.67
C ARG A 246 -0.46 67.90 -7.91
N THR A 247 -0.80 67.05 -8.88
CA THR A 247 0.11 66.07 -9.48
C THR A 247 0.94 66.74 -10.58
N TRP A 248 2.26 66.71 -10.44
CA TRP A 248 3.17 67.05 -11.53
C TRP A 248 3.45 65.81 -12.38
N THR A 249 3.22 65.90 -13.68
CA THR A 249 3.72 64.93 -14.66
C THR A 249 5.09 65.38 -15.16
N VAL A 250 6.15 64.66 -14.79
CA VAL A 250 7.47 64.81 -15.41
C VAL A 250 7.52 63.83 -16.58
N THR A 251 7.55 64.34 -17.81
CA THR A 251 7.92 63.57 -19.01
C THR A 251 9.40 63.71 -19.25
N GLU A 252 10.17 62.66 -19.00
CA GLU A 252 11.56 62.57 -19.42
C GLU A 252 11.62 61.77 -20.74
N SER A 253 12.07 62.40 -21.82
CA SER A 253 12.30 61.76 -23.11
C SER A 253 13.79 61.39 -23.22
N MET A 254 14.15 60.12 -23.02
CA MET A 254 15.49 59.63 -23.33
C MET A 254 15.53 59.02 -24.74
N SER A 255 16.53 59.44 -25.52
CA SER A 255 16.78 58.97 -26.89
C SER A 255 17.46 57.59 -26.88
N THR A 256 17.19 56.81 -27.92
CA THR A 256 17.44 55.36 -28.06
C THR A 256 18.91 54.93 -28.23
N HIS A 257 19.90 55.75 -27.84
CA HIS A 257 21.30 55.45 -28.15
C HIS A 257 22.25 55.15 -26.96
N GLU A 258 21.79 55.20 -25.71
CA GLU A 258 22.65 54.92 -24.53
C GLU A 258 22.34 53.62 -23.77
N LEU A 259 21.46 52.75 -24.27
CA LEU A 259 21.09 51.48 -23.61
C LEU A 259 21.98 50.28 -23.98
N LYS A 260 23.17 50.50 -24.56
CA LYS A 260 24.01 49.42 -25.10
C LYS A 260 25.29 49.09 -24.33
N GLN A 261 25.53 49.64 -23.12
CA GLN A 261 26.82 49.42 -22.43
C GLN A 261 26.81 49.02 -20.95
N MET A 262 25.68 48.63 -20.35
CA MET A 262 25.71 47.95 -19.04
C MET A 262 24.74 46.77 -19.01
N ALA A 263 25.25 45.58 -19.33
CA ALA A 263 24.57 44.31 -19.13
C ALA A 263 25.30 43.50 -18.04
N PRO A 264 24.68 43.23 -16.87
CA PRO A 264 24.97 42.04 -16.10
C PRO A 264 24.40 40.80 -16.84
N PRO A 265 24.88 39.58 -16.57
CA PRO A 265 24.47 38.41 -17.34
C PRO A 265 22.99 38.11 -17.07
N VAL A 266 22.17 38.34 -18.10
CA VAL A 266 20.72 38.08 -18.09
C VAL A 266 20.49 36.56 -18.05
N LEU A 267 19.96 36.10 -16.91
CA LEU A 267 19.17 34.87 -16.83
C LEU A 267 18.05 35.00 -17.86
N SER A 268 18.04 34.12 -18.86
CA SER A 268 16.93 34.01 -19.81
C SER A 268 15.67 33.60 -19.06
N GLU A 269 14.82 34.57 -18.73
CA GLU A 269 13.43 34.30 -18.37
C GLU A 269 12.75 33.68 -19.61
N MET A 270 12.60 32.37 -19.57
CA MET A 270 11.65 31.68 -20.42
C MET A 270 10.25 32.11 -19.97
N GLU A 271 9.61 32.93 -20.80
CA GLU A 271 8.19 33.24 -20.70
C GLU A 271 7.39 31.96 -21.05
N GLY A 272 7.35 31.03 -20.09
CA GLY A 272 6.48 29.87 -20.08
C GLY A 272 5.18 30.24 -19.39
N GLN A 273 4.05 29.88 -20.01
CA GLN A 273 2.73 29.97 -19.40
C GLN A 273 2.73 29.49 -17.93
N PRO A 274 1.93 30.09 -17.04
CA PRO A 274 1.87 29.68 -15.65
C PRO A 274 1.27 28.28 -15.57
N ILE A 275 2.13 27.25 -15.62
CA ILE A 275 1.78 25.93 -15.16
C ILE A 275 1.43 26.14 -13.69
N TYR A 276 0.17 25.95 -13.30
CA TYR A 276 -0.21 25.76 -11.91
C TYR A 276 0.69 24.65 -11.34
N ARG A 277 1.84 25.03 -10.76
CA ARG A 277 2.77 24.10 -10.11
C ARG A 277 2.01 23.48 -8.95
N ASP A 278 1.93 22.16 -8.95
CA ASP A 278 1.39 21.41 -7.83
C ASP A 278 2.09 21.88 -6.54
N LYS A 279 1.34 22.26 -5.50
CA LYS A 279 1.91 22.78 -4.23
C LYS A 279 2.97 21.84 -3.69
N ASP A 280 2.69 20.57 -3.88
CA ASP A 280 3.45 19.42 -3.47
C ASP A 280 4.77 19.29 -4.24
N ASP A 281 4.81 19.69 -5.51
CA ASP A 281 6.05 19.77 -6.31
C ASP A 281 6.88 21.00 -5.92
N VAL A 282 6.23 22.09 -5.51
CA VAL A 282 6.92 23.26 -4.94
C VAL A 282 7.62 22.88 -3.64
N TYR A 283 6.96 22.15 -2.74
CA TYR A 283 7.59 21.64 -1.52
C TYR A 283 8.78 20.72 -1.80
N LEU A 284 8.64 19.81 -2.78
CA LEU A 284 9.72 18.90 -3.16
C LEU A 284 10.93 19.66 -3.72
N THR A 285 10.67 20.68 -4.55
CA THR A 285 11.70 21.55 -5.13
C THR A 285 12.42 22.38 -4.05
N ARG A 286 11.71 22.86 -3.03
CA ARG A 286 12.30 23.57 -1.87
C ARG A 286 13.29 22.71 -1.08
N MET A 287 13.16 21.38 -1.15
CA MET A 287 14.09 20.41 -0.58
C MET A 287 15.18 19.96 -1.56
N GLY A 288 15.31 20.64 -2.71
CA GLY A 288 16.30 20.32 -3.72
C GLY A 288 16.00 19.05 -4.52
N LYS A 289 14.75 18.58 -4.57
CA LYS A 289 14.38 17.36 -5.29
C LYS A 289 13.53 17.66 -6.52
N ARG A 290 13.89 17.05 -7.65
CA ARG A 290 13.08 17.11 -8.87
C ARG A 290 11.91 16.12 -8.77
N PRO A 291 10.67 16.54 -9.08
CA PRO A 291 9.55 15.60 -9.20
C PRO A 291 9.74 14.72 -10.44
N VAL A 292 10.08 13.44 -10.21
CA VAL A 292 10.27 12.44 -11.27
C VAL A 292 9.22 11.31 -11.21
N LEU A 293 8.63 11.09 -10.04
CA LEU A 293 7.55 10.14 -9.83
C LEU A 293 6.19 10.81 -10.01
N LYS A 294 5.18 10.03 -10.41
CA LYS A 294 3.82 10.53 -10.62
C LYS A 294 2.99 10.35 -9.36
N ARG A 295 2.27 11.41 -8.97
CA ARG A 295 1.31 11.40 -7.87
C ARG A 295 0.14 10.47 -8.23
N ASN A 296 0.08 9.32 -7.58
CA ASN A 296 -0.96 8.31 -7.81
C ASN A 296 -1.68 7.88 -6.51
N PHE A 297 -1.13 8.20 -5.34
CA PHE A 297 -1.70 7.83 -4.04
C PHE A 297 -2.38 9.02 -3.37
N GLY A 298 -3.63 8.82 -2.94
CA GLY A 298 -4.31 9.70 -1.98
C GLY A 298 -4.24 9.12 -0.55
N LEU A 299 -4.80 9.83 0.43
CA LEU A 299 -4.80 9.42 1.84
C LEU A 299 -5.37 8.02 2.05
N MET A 300 -6.56 7.72 1.51
CA MET A 300 -7.21 6.42 1.74
C MET A 300 -6.45 5.25 1.11
N SER A 301 -5.92 5.44 -0.10
CA SER A 301 -5.06 4.46 -0.76
C SER A 301 -3.76 4.22 0.02
N MET A 302 -3.17 5.28 0.57
CA MET A 302 -1.95 5.18 1.36
C MET A 302 -2.18 4.54 2.73
N LEU A 303 -3.31 4.87 3.37
CA LEU A 303 -3.73 4.22 4.61
C LEU A 303 -3.95 2.74 4.37
N GLY A 304 -4.62 2.37 3.27
CA GLY A 304 -4.79 0.99 2.88
C GLY A 304 -3.46 0.28 2.70
N PHE A 305 -2.59 0.83 1.85
CA PHE A 305 -1.24 0.30 1.60
C PHE A 305 -0.43 0.10 2.90
N SER A 306 -0.45 1.08 3.79
CA SER A 306 0.33 1.04 5.03
C SER A 306 -0.26 0.03 6.02
N CYS A 307 -1.59 -0.06 6.11
CA CYS A 307 -2.26 -1.04 6.97
C CYS A 307 -2.04 -2.48 6.48
N THR A 308 -2.15 -2.71 5.17
CA THR A 308 -2.03 -4.02 4.52
C THR A 308 -0.59 -4.48 4.34
N LEU A 309 0.38 -3.57 4.49
CA LEU A 309 1.79 -3.93 4.62
C LEU A 309 2.12 -4.43 6.03
N LEU A 310 1.57 -3.79 7.07
CA LEU A 310 1.81 -4.26 8.44
C LEU A 310 1.14 -5.61 8.71
N VAL A 311 -0.10 -5.81 8.24
CA VAL A 311 -0.91 -7.03 8.47
C VAL A 311 -0.74 -7.58 9.89
N THR A 312 -0.91 -6.70 10.88
CA THR A 312 -0.43 -6.96 12.25
C THR A 312 -1.18 -8.13 12.90
N TRP A 313 -2.49 -8.26 12.71
CA TRP A 313 -3.26 -9.34 13.31
C TRP A 313 -2.98 -10.69 12.61
N GLU A 314 -2.75 -10.69 11.30
CA GLU A 314 -2.33 -11.87 10.55
C GLU A 314 -0.91 -12.29 10.93
N GLY A 315 0.02 -11.33 10.98
CA GLY A 315 1.40 -11.55 11.38
C GLY A 315 1.48 -12.09 12.80
N TYR A 316 0.65 -11.57 13.70
CA TYR A 316 0.53 -12.10 15.07
C TYR A 316 0.09 -13.56 15.04
N ILE A 317 -1.00 -13.88 14.34
CA ILE A 317 -1.52 -15.25 14.17
C ILE A 317 -0.44 -16.20 13.59
N MET A 318 0.26 -15.78 12.53
CA MET A 318 1.33 -16.56 11.89
C MET A 318 2.48 -16.86 12.85
N GLN A 319 2.69 -16.01 13.86
CA GLN A 319 3.79 -16.08 14.82
C GLN A 319 3.36 -16.47 16.25
N VAL A 320 2.11 -16.90 16.48
CA VAL A 320 1.57 -17.32 17.80
C VAL A 320 2.45 -18.31 18.55
N VAL A 321 3.35 -19.01 17.87
CA VAL A 321 4.34 -19.95 18.45
C VAL A 321 5.36 -19.24 19.35
N LEU A 322 5.71 -18.00 18.99
CA LEU A 322 6.87 -17.32 19.52
C LEU A 322 6.61 -16.76 20.93
N ASP A 323 5.39 -16.31 21.20
CA ASP A 323 5.08 -15.50 22.38
C ASP A 323 4.65 -16.30 23.63
N PRO A 324 3.82 -17.37 23.56
CA PRO A 324 3.40 -18.10 24.76
C PRO A 324 4.56 -18.81 25.46
N ALA A 325 5.60 -19.19 24.72
CA ALA A 325 6.82 -19.75 25.30
C ALA A 325 7.71 -18.70 25.98
N ARG A 326 7.46 -17.40 25.73
CA ARG A 326 8.31 -16.26 26.08
C ARG A 326 7.48 -15.12 26.68
N GLY A 327 7.10 -15.29 27.94
CA GLY A 327 6.30 -14.35 28.72
C GLY A 327 4.91 -14.88 29.06
N GLY A 328 4.40 -15.87 28.32
CA GLY A 328 3.06 -16.42 28.52
C GLY A 328 1.94 -15.43 28.17
N PRO A 329 0.68 -15.79 28.44
CA PRO A 329 -0.49 -14.95 28.15
C PRO A 329 -0.38 -13.54 28.73
N ALA A 330 -0.05 -13.41 30.02
CA ALA A 330 0.06 -12.11 30.68
C ALA A 330 1.20 -11.28 30.09
N GLY A 331 2.35 -11.92 29.86
CA GLY A 331 3.50 -11.31 29.22
C GLY A 331 3.19 -10.75 27.83
N SER A 332 2.42 -11.49 27.03
CA SER A 332 1.99 -11.02 25.70
C SER A 332 1.02 -9.85 25.79
N VAL A 333 0.06 -9.87 26.72
CA VAL A 333 -0.89 -8.75 26.88
C VAL A 333 -0.16 -7.45 27.22
N TYR A 334 0.64 -7.45 28.27
CA TYR A 334 1.34 -6.24 28.72
C TYR A 334 2.49 -5.87 27.77
N GLY A 335 3.18 -6.86 27.21
CA GLY A 335 4.23 -6.66 26.22
C GLY A 335 3.70 -6.02 24.94
N PHE A 336 2.54 -6.46 24.44
CA PHE A 336 1.89 -5.87 23.28
C PHE A 336 1.50 -4.41 23.54
N LEU A 337 0.90 -4.10 24.69
CA LEU A 337 0.55 -2.72 25.06
C LEU A 337 1.79 -1.82 25.14
N PHE A 338 2.87 -2.31 25.74
CA PHE A 338 4.14 -1.61 25.80
C PHE A 338 4.71 -1.34 24.39
N VAL A 339 4.71 -2.35 23.52
CA VAL A 339 5.16 -2.22 22.13
C VAL A 339 4.27 -1.24 21.36
N TRP A 340 2.96 -1.33 21.50
CA TRP A 340 2.03 -0.46 20.79
C TRP A 340 2.21 1.00 21.20
N ALA A 341 2.36 1.28 22.50
CA ALA A 341 2.65 2.63 22.99
C ALA A 341 4.01 3.15 22.50
N GLY A 342 5.04 2.30 22.52
CA GLY A 342 6.37 2.63 22.02
C GLY A 342 6.39 2.95 20.52
N ILE A 343 5.66 2.17 19.73
CA ILE A 343 5.52 2.35 18.28
C ILE A 343 4.69 3.59 17.96
N ALA A 344 3.60 3.84 18.68
CA ALA A 344 2.84 5.07 18.54
C ALA A 344 3.73 6.30 18.76
N ALA A 345 4.57 6.30 19.80
CA ALA A 345 5.53 7.38 20.05
C ALA A 345 6.57 7.51 18.93
N THR A 346 7.11 6.39 18.42
CA THR A 346 8.03 6.39 17.27
C THR A 346 7.38 6.96 16.02
N PHE A 347 6.16 6.57 15.69
CA PHE A 347 5.47 7.07 14.51
C PHE A 347 5.00 8.52 14.65
N VAL A 348 4.80 9.03 15.87
CA VAL A 348 4.66 10.49 16.08
C VAL A 348 5.95 11.19 15.64
N VAL A 349 7.13 10.73 16.10
CA VAL A 349 8.43 11.32 15.72
C VAL A 349 8.66 11.25 14.20
N ILE A 350 8.42 10.08 13.58
CA ILE A 350 8.54 9.91 12.12
C ILE A 350 7.55 10.81 11.37
N SER A 351 6.34 10.99 11.91
CA SER A 351 5.30 11.87 11.34
C SER A 351 5.72 13.35 11.35
N GLU A 352 6.39 13.82 12.42
CA GLU A 352 6.95 15.17 12.44
C GLU A 352 8.04 15.34 11.37
N LEU A 353 8.93 14.36 11.23
CA LEU A 353 10.02 14.38 10.26
C LEU A 353 9.54 14.37 8.81
N VAL A 354 8.57 13.50 8.47
CA VAL A 354 8.01 13.46 7.11
C VAL A 354 7.14 14.68 6.82
N SER A 355 6.51 15.28 7.83
CA SER A 355 5.79 16.54 7.66
C SER A 355 6.74 17.70 7.37
N MET A 356 7.91 17.72 8.01
CA MET A 356 8.99 18.68 7.73
C MET A 356 9.59 18.50 6.34
N ALA A 357 9.94 17.26 5.99
CA ALA A 357 10.65 16.92 4.78
C ALA A 357 10.08 15.66 4.10
N PRO A 358 9.00 15.80 3.31
CA PRO A 358 8.33 14.68 2.64
C PRO A 358 9.13 14.21 1.41
N THR A 359 10.18 13.42 1.63
CA THR A 359 10.98 12.83 0.55
C THR A 359 11.06 11.31 0.68
N SER A 360 11.11 10.60 -0.45
CA SER A 360 11.20 9.12 -0.44
C SER A 360 12.52 8.59 0.16
N GLY A 361 13.48 9.49 0.40
CA GLY A 361 14.72 9.17 1.13
C GLY A 361 14.52 9.01 2.64
N GLY A 362 13.44 9.53 3.20
CA GLY A 362 13.07 9.35 4.61
C GLY A 362 14.23 9.59 5.58
N GLN A 363 14.58 8.56 6.34
CA GLN A 363 15.49 8.59 7.48
C GLN A 363 16.88 9.13 7.11
N TYR A 364 17.46 8.70 5.99
CA TYR A 364 18.81 9.16 5.62
C TYR A 364 18.80 10.63 5.20
N HIS A 365 17.70 11.09 4.57
CA HIS A 365 17.53 12.50 4.26
C HIS A 365 17.42 13.31 5.55
N TRP A 366 16.55 12.90 6.48
CA TRP A 366 16.37 13.58 7.76
C TRP A 366 17.67 13.64 8.57
N CYS A 367 18.45 12.56 8.57
CA CYS A 367 19.78 12.57 9.19
C CYS A 367 20.71 13.59 8.53
N SER A 368 20.70 13.74 7.20
CA SER A 368 21.54 14.73 6.52
C SER A 368 21.14 16.17 6.80
N MET A 369 19.86 16.48 6.93
CA MET A 369 19.42 17.85 7.23
C MET A 369 19.62 18.21 8.71
N LEU A 370 19.47 17.25 9.62
CA LEU A 370 19.53 17.50 11.06
C LEU A 370 20.94 17.40 11.63
N ALA A 371 21.82 16.57 11.07
CA ALA A 371 23.16 16.35 11.60
C ALA A 371 24.05 17.61 11.53
N PRO A 372 25.04 17.75 12.43
CA PRO A 372 26.07 18.78 12.29
C PRO A 372 26.92 18.54 11.01
N PRO A 373 27.48 19.60 10.39
CA PRO A 373 28.18 19.49 9.10
C PRO A 373 29.31 18.45 9.07
N SER A 374 30.01 18.25 10.18
CA SER A 374 31.11 17.29 10.30
C SER A 374 30.66 15.83 10.23
N ALA A 375 29.50 15.50 10.80
CA ALA A 375 28.96 14.14 10.87
C ALA A 375 27.94 13.83 9.76
N MET A 376 27.44 14.86 9.08
CA MET A 376 26.33 14.80 8.12
C MET A 376 26.44 13.66 7.10
N LYS A 377 27.57 13.59 6.38
CA LYS A 377 27.74 12.60 5.30
C LYS A 377 27.74 11.18 5.84
N LEU A 378 28.48 10.93 6.92
CA LEU A 378 28.61 9.59 7.49
C LEU A 378 27.30 9.14 8.16
N ALA A 379 26.68 10.00 8.96
CA ALA A 379 25.42 9.70 9.63
C ALA A 379 24.31 9.38 8.62
N SER A 380 24.13 10.23 7.60
CA SER A 380 23.18 9.98 6.52
C SER A 380 23.49 8.69 5.77
N TYR A 381 24.75 8.43 5.44
CA TYR A 381 25.16 7.23 4.72
C TYR A 381 24.86 5.94 5.50
N MET A 382 25.21 5.90 6.78
CA MET A 382 24.95 4.76 7.66
C MET A 382 23.46 4.51 7.84
N THR A 383 22.69 5.58 8.09
CA THR A 383 21.23 5.47 8.16
C THR A 383 20.65 4.92 6.86
N GLY A 384 21.13 5.36 5.69
CA GLY A 384 20.68 4.86 4.40
C GLY A 384 20.89 3.36 4.23
N TRP A 385 22.05 2.83 4.61
CA TRP A 385 22.32 1.39 4.57
C TRP A 385 21.51 0.58 5.58
N LEU A 386 21.32 1.11 6.79
CA LEU A 386 20.46 0.50 7.80
C LEU A 386 19.01 0.38 7.31
N THR A 387 18.49 1.44 6.69
CA THR A 387 17.16 1.42 6.07
C THR A 387 17.10 0.45 4.89
N VAL A 388 18.12 0.41 4.02
CA VAL A 388 18.17 -0.56 2.90
C VAL A 388 18.12 -1.99 3.43
N ILE A 389 19.01 -2.35 4.36
CA ILE A 389 19.08 -3.73 4.84
C ILE A 389 17.83 -4.12 5.62
N GLY A 390 17.26 -3.20 6.40
CA GLY A 390 15.99 -3.39 7.09
C GLY A 390 14.87 -3.75 6.10
N TRP A 391 14.67 -2.94 5.05
CA TRP A 391 13.63 -3.19 4.06
C TRP A 391 13.85 -4.44 3.20
N GLN A 392 15.10 -4.74 2.82
CA GLN A 392 15.41 -5.99 2.10
C GLN A 392 15.14 -7.22 2.98
N ALA A 393 15.44 -7.13 4.28
CA ALA A 393 15.14 -8.18 5.24
C ALA A 393 13.63 -8.33 5.47
N THR A 394 12.88 -7.22 5.57
CA THR A 394 11.42 -7.24 5.73
C THR A 394 10.77 -7.94 4.53
N PHE A 395 11.20 -7.60 3.30
CA PHE A 395 10.69 -8.25 2.10
C PHE A 395 10.99 -9.74 2.07
N ALA A 396 12.24 -10.14 2.35
CA ALA A 396 12.60 -11.55 2.43
C ALA A 396 11.78 -12.28 3.50
N SER A 397 11.57 -11.66 4.66
CA SER A 397 10.80 -12.22 5.79
C SER A 397 9.33 -12.42 5.43
N ALA A 398 8.71 -11.46 4.75
CA ALA A 398 7.34 -11.58 4.25
C ALA A 398 7.21 -12.76 3.27
N MET A 399 8.16 -12.92 2.34
CA MET A 399 8.18 -14.06 1.41
C MET A 399 8.25 -15.40 2.15
N TYR A 400 9.08 -15.49 3.18
CA TYR A 400 9.25 -16.70 3.97
C TYR A 400 7.99 -17.07 4.76
N LEU A 401 7.42 -16.13 5.49
CA LEU A 401 6.21 -16.36 6.29
C LEU A 401 5.04 -16.81 5.41
N ASN A 402 4.88 -16.18 4.24
CA ASN A 402 3.85 -16.57 3.28
C ASN A 402 4.14 -17.92 2.61
N GLY A 403 5.41 -18.23 2.31
CA GLY A 403 5.81 -19.55 1.82
C GLY A 403 5.48 -20.67 2.83
N ASN A 404 5.70 -20.40 4.13
CA ASN A 404 5.30 -21.31 5.21
C ASN A 404 3.78 -21.48 5.28
N MET A 405 3.01 -20.38 5.22
CA MET A 405 1.55 -20.44 5.23
C MET A 405 0.97 -21.24 4.07
N ILE A 406 1.50 -21.06 2.85
CA ILE A 406 1.09 -21.82 1.67
C ILE A 406 1.38 -23.31 1.87
N GLN A 407 2.57 -23.67 2.37
CA GLN A 407 2.89 -25.07 2.63
C GLN A 407 2.02 -25.67 3.74
N ALA A 408 1.79 -24.93 4.82
CA ALA A 408 0.94 -25.35 5.93
C ALA A 408 -0.50 -25.63 5.47
N LEU A 409 -1.03 -24.79 4.58
CA LEU A 409 -2.36 -24.99 3.98
C LEU A 409 -2.42 -26.28 3.13
N ILE A 410 -1.34 -26.60 2.41
CA ILE A 410 -1.25 -27.87 1.64
C ILE A 410 -1.19 -29.06 2.59
N ILE A 411 -0.40 -29.00 3.66
CA ILE A 411 -0.30 -30.08 4.66
C ILE A 411 -1.67 -30.34 5.30
N LEU A 412 -2.38 -29.27 5.68
CA LEU A 412 -3.70 -29.36 6.29
C LEU A 412 -4.71 -30.06 5.36
N THR A 413 -4.68 -29.73 4.07
CA THR A 413 -5.68 -30.22 3.10
C THR A 413 -5.29 -31.54 2.45
N ARG A 414 -4.02 -31.94 2.54
CA ARG A 414 -3.48 -33.18 1.95
C ARG A 414 -2.53 -33.88 2.91
N SER A 415 -3.04 -34.88 3.60
CA SER A 415 -2.31 -35.70 4.58
C SER A 415 -1.09 -36.43 4.01
N GLU A 416 -1.09 -36.78 2.72
CA GLU A 416 0.03 -37.46 2.05
C GLU A 416 1.17 -36.52 1.63
N TYR A 417 1.02 -35.20 1.80
CA TYR A 417 2.04 -34.26 1.37
C TYR A 417 3.28 -34.35 2.27
N VAL A 418 4.42 -34.73 1.68
CA VAL A 418 5.72 -34.70 2.36
C VAL A 418 6.33 -33.29 2.26
N PRO A 419 6.49 -32.55 3.38
CA PRO A 419 7.08 -31.22 3.35
C PRO A 419 8.59 -31.29 3.10
N HIS A 420 9.06 -30.43 2.20
CA HIS A 420 10.50 -30.22 1.99
C HIS A 420 10.84 -28.73 2.02
N PRO A 421 11.99 -28.33 2.60
CA PRO A 421 12.41 -26.93 2.68
C PRO A 421 12.50 -26.22 1.32
N TRP A 422 13.02 -26.90 0.29
CA TRP A 422 13.12 -26.32 -1.05
C TRP A 422 11.77 -25.99 -1.68
N ARG A 423 10.69 -26.71 -1.32
CA ARG A 423 9.33 -26.41 -1.80
C ARG A 423 8.83 -25.08 -1.23
N LYS A 424 9.12 -24.81 0.05
CA LYS A 424 8.81 -23.51 0.69
C LYS A 424 9.49 -22.36 -0.03
N ALA A 425 10.78 -22.51 -0.34
CA ALA A 425 11.54 -21.51 -1.09
C ALA A 425 10.93 -21.23 -2.47
N LEU A 426 10.45 -22.26 -3.18
CA LEU A 426 9.77 -22.08 -4.47
C LEU A 426 8.42 -21.36 -4.34
N TYR A 427 7.63 -21.63 -3.29
CA TYR A 427 6.40 -20.89 -3.03
C TYR A 427 6.69 -19.40 -2.79
N ALA A 428 7.70 -19.11 -1.98
CA ALA A 428 8.21 -17.76 -1.76
C ALA A 428 8.66 -17.08 -3.07
N TRP A 429 9.40 -17.78 -3.93
CA TRP A 429 9.85 -17.26 -5.22
C TRP A 429 8.69 -17.00 -6.20
N GLY A 430 7.69 -17.87 -6.22
CA GLY A 430 6.45 -17.65 -6.97
C GLY A 430 5.75 -16.36 -6.54
N LEU A 431 5.69 -16.10 -5.23
CA LEU A 431 5.12 -14.87 -4.69
C LEU A 431 5.96 -13.62 -5.02
N SER A 432 7.29 -13.73 -5.00
CA SER A 432 8.20 -12.65 -5.44
C SER A 432 8.01 -12.33 -6.92
N ALA A 433 7.90 -13.35 -7.78
CA ALA A 433 7.64 -13.16 -9.21
C ALA A 433 6.28 -12.49 -9.46
N LEU A 434 5.24 -12.91 -8.76
CA LEU A 434 3.92 -12.27 -8.81
C LEU A 434 3.98 -10.81 -8.33
N SER A 435 4.70 -10.55 -7.24
CA SER A 435 4.88 -9.21 -6.68
C SER A 435 5.61 -8.28 -7.64
N ALA A 436 6.67 -8.77 -8.29
CA ALA A 436 7.41 -8.03 -9.30
C ALA A 436 6.54 -7.74 -10.54
N LEU A 437 5.76 -8.74 -11.00
CA LEU A 437 4.84 -8.57 -12.12
C LEU A 437 3.81 -7.47 -11.83
N ILE A 438 3.17 -7.51 -10.66
CA ILE A 438 2.18 -6.51 -10.25
C ILE A 438 2.82 -5.13 -10.10
N ASN A 439 4.02 -5.05 -9.53
CA ASN A 439 4.73 -3.77 -9.38
C ASN A 439 5.09 -3.14 -10.73
N ILE A 440 5.59 -3.93 -11.68
CA ILE A 440 6.10 -3.44 -12.97
C ILE A 440 4.95 -3.14 -13.94
N VAL A 441 3.97 -4.04 -14.04
CA VAL A 441 2.85 -3.95 -14.99
C VAL A 441 1.66 -3.20 -14.38
N GLY A 442 1.34 -3.51 -13.12
CA GLY A 442 0.16 -3.04 -12.40
C GLY A 442 0.35 -1.75 -11.60
N GLY A 443 1.53 -1.13 -11.59
CA GLY A 443 1.82 0.03 -10.72
C GLY A 443 0.85 1.22 -10.86
N LYS A 444 0.18 1.39 -12.01
CA LYS A 444 -0.87 2.42 -12.20
C LYS A 444 -2.21 2.08 -11.53
N PHE A 445 -2.44 0.80 -11.25
CA PHE A 445 -3.65 0.29 -10.62
C PHE A 445 -3.45 0.01 -9.12
N LEU A 446 -2.21 -0.15 -8.67
CA LEU A 446 -1.84 -0.43 -7.29
C LEU A 446 -2.60 0.45 -6.28
N PRO A 447 -2.63 1.80 -6.39
CA PRO A 447 -3.33 2.64 -5.40
C PRO A 447 -4.84 2.36 -5.28
N ARG A 448 -5.46 1.84 -6.35
CA ARG A 448 -6.89 1.51 -6.35
C ARG A 448 -7.17 0.18 -5.66
N PHE A 449 -6.27 -0.78 -5.84
CA PHE A 449 -6.36 -2.05 -5.14
C PHE A 449 -6.14 -1.88 -3.65
N GLU A 450 -5.17 -1.06 -3.23
CA GLU A 450 -4.83 -0.92 -1.79
C GLU A 450 -5.99 -0.43 -0.92
N GLY A 451 -6.78 0.54 -1.40
CA GLY A 451 -7.98 0.98 -0.67
C GLY A 451 -9.03 -0.13 -0.52
N THR A 452 -9.11 -1.05 -1.48
CA THR A 452 -10.01 -2.21 -1.42
C THR A 452 -9.44 -3.29 -0.51
N ILE A 453 -8.12 -3.53 -0.56
CA ILE A 453 -7.45 -4.50 0.31
C ILE A 453 -7.61 -4.09 1.77
N LEU A 454 -7.64 -2.79 2.11
CA LEU A 454 -7.96 -2.33 3.47
C LEU A 454 -9.33 -2.82 3.95
N ILE A 455 -10.35 -2.82 3.09
CA ILE A 455 -11.68 -3.33 3.43
C ILE A 455 -11.59 -4.82 3.69
N PHE A 456 -10.89 -5.57 2.84
CA PHE A 456 -10.64 -7.00 3.05
C PHE A 456 -9.85 -7.30 4.32
N HIS A 457 -8.88 -6.45 4.69
CA HIS A 457 -8.12 -6.55 5.94
C HIS A 457 -9.03 -6.44 7.16
N VAL A 458 -9.88 -5.41 7.19
CA VAL A 458 -10.81 -5.16 8.31
C VAL A 458 -11.93 -6.21 8.37
N LEU A 459 -12.53 -6.58 7.24
CA LEU A 459 -13.55 -7.62 7.20
C LEU A 459 -12.95 -8.99 7.50
N GLY A 460 -11.73 -9.25 7.03
CA GLY A 460 -11.00 -10.48 7.26
C GLY A 460 -10.71 -10.71 8.75
N PHE A 461 -10.38 -9.65 9.48
CA PHE A 461 -10.27 -9.70 10.93
C PHE A 461 -11.53 -10.24 11.59
N PHE A 462 -12.71 -9.71 11.27
CA PHE A 462 -13.96 -10.22 11.82
C PHE A 462 -14.30 -11.63 11.33
N ALA A 463 -13.98 -11.95 10.07
CA ALA A 463 -14.19 -13.28 9.50
C ALA A 463 -13.33 -14.37 10.18
N ILE A 464 -12.22 -14.01 10.81
CA ILE A 464 -11.40 -14.92 11.62
C ILE A 464 -11.80 -14.85 13.09
N LEU A 465 -11.98 -13.64 13.64
CA LEU A 465 -12.28 -13.42 15.05
C LEU A 465 -13.61 -14.06 15.47
N VAL A 466 -14.68 -13.82 14.71
CA VAL A 466 -16.03 -14.27 15.10
C VAL A 466 -16.12 -15.80 15.14
N PRO A 467 -15.71 -16.56 14.10
CA PRO A 467 -15.73 -18.02 14.19
C PRO A 467 -14.83 -18.56 15.29
N LEU A 468 -13.64 -17.97 15.50
CA LEU A 468 -12.75 -18.39 16.58
C LEU A 468 -13.42 -18.24 17.94
N THR A 469 -13.92 -17.04 18.26
CA THR A 469 -14.57 -16.74 19.54
C THR A 469 -15.95 -17.38 19.70
N TYR A 470 -16.60 -17.83 18.63
CA TYR A 470 -17.92 -18.46 18.74
C TYR A 470 -17.83 -19.98 18.79
N MET A 471 -16.88 -20.58 18.08
CA MET A 471 -16.76 -22.03 17.94
C MET A 471 -15.74 -22.65 18.90
N ALA A 472 -14.72 -21.89 19.33
CA ALA A 472 -13.75 -22.41 20.27
C ALA A 472 -14.31 -22.50 21.69
N ASP A 473 -13.87 -23.53 22.41
CA ASP A 473 -14.03 -23.58 23.86
C ASP A 473 -13.19 -22.47 24.51
N HIS A 474 -13.81 -21.71 25.41
CA HIS A 474 -13.10 -20.69 26.19
C HIS A 474 -12.48 -21.34 27.42
N LYS A 475 -11.33 -22.00 27.22
CA LYS A 475 -10.69 -22.80 28.27
C LYS A 475 -9.91 -21.95 29.26
N SER A 476 -9.37 -20.82 28.82
CA SER A 476 -8.55 -19.94 29.66
C SER A 476 -9.44 -18.99 30.47
N SER A 477 -9.25 -18.98 31.79
CA SER A 477 -9.89 -17.99 32.66
C SER A 477 -9.28 -16.60 32.44
N ALA A 478 -10.02 -15.52 32.76
CA ALA A 478 -9.45 -14.17 32.71
C ALA A 478 -8.22 -14.04 33.62
N GLU A 479 -8.23 -14.72 34.78
CA GLU A 479 -7.08 -14.76 35.67
C GLU A 479 -5.85 -15.37 34.96
N GLU A 480 -6.02 -16.49 34.26
CA GLU A 480 -4.92 -17.10 33.50
C GLU A 480 -4.40 -16.17 32.40
N VAL A 481 -5.27 -15.53 31.63
CA VAL A 481 -4.87 -14.64 30.54
C VAL A 481 -4.10 -13.42 31.04
N PHE A 482 -4.49 -12.83 32.18
CA PHE A 482 -3.91 -11.59 32.67
C PHE A 482 -2.81 -11.77 33.73
N THR A 483 -2.67 -12.95 34.33
CA THR A 483 -1.71 -13.15 35.45
C THR A 483 -0.73 -14.30 35.24
N TYR A 484 -0.97 -15.20 34.28
CA TYR A 484 -0.09 -16.34 34.06
C TYR A 484 1.10 -16.00 33.16
N PHE A 485 2.31 -16.19 33.70
CA PHE A 485 3.57 -15.99 33.00
C PHE A 485 4.23 -17.33 32.69
N ILE A 486 4.87 -17.42 31.53
CA ILE A 486 5.59 -18.62 31.08
C ILE A 486 7.02 -18.24 30.67
N ASN A 487 7.99 -18.99 31.17
CA ASN A 487 9.41 -18.82 30.87
C ASN A 487 10.03 -20.14 30.41
N LYS A 488 9.72 -20.56 29.18
CA LYS A 488 10.36 -21.75 28.57
C LYS A 488 11.78 -21.47 28.07
N GLY A 489 12.21 -20.21 28.06
CA GLY A 489 13.57 -19.81 27.69
C GLY A 489 14.61 -20.07 28.77
N ASN A 490 14.19 -20.52 29.97
CA ASN A 490 15.04 -20.71 31.14
C ASN A 490 15.81 -19.43 31.53
N TRP A 491 15.15 -18.27 31.40
CA TRP A 491 15.70 -16.99 31.81
C TRP A 491 15.68 -16.84 33.33
N PRO A 492 16.60 -16.06 33.94
CA PRO A 492 16.61 -15.81 35.39
C PRO A 492 15.33 -15.19 35.97
N SER A 493 14.49 -14.55 35.14
CA SER A 493 13.21 -13.98 35.57
C SER A 493 12.17 -13.99 34.46
N ASP A 494 10.90 -14.01 34.85
CA ASP A 494 9.77 -13.92 33.91
C ASP A 494 9.74 -12.57 33.19
N ALA A 495 10.13 -11.48 33.87
CA ALA A 495 10.26 -10.18 33.25
C ALA A 495 11.22 -10.20 32.05
N LEU A 496 12.38 -10.85 32.19
CA LEU A 496 13.33 -10.99 31.09
C LEU A 496 12.75 -11.85 29.96
N SER A 497 12.04 -12.92 30.29
CA SER A 497 11.31 -13.75 29.31
C SER A 497 10.31 -12.93 28.49
N VAL A 498 9.56 -12.03 29.15
CA VAL A 498 8.64 -11.10 28.48
C VAL A 498 9.37 -10.17 27.51
N PHE A 499 10.49 -9.55 27.94
CA PHE A 499 11.27 -8.67 27.08
C PHE A 499 11.82 -9.37 25.83
N VAL A 500 12.26 -10.63 25.96
CA VAL A 500 12.68 -11.46 24.81
C VAL A 500 11.49 -11.78 23.89
N GLY A 501 10.30 -11.97 24.47
CA GLY A 501 9.04 -12.15 23.75
C GLY A 501 8.61 -10.95 22.90
N LEU A 502 9.02 -9.71 23.25
CA LEU A 502 8.60 -8.50 22.54
C LEU A 502 8.98 -8.48 21.05
N THR A 503 9.95 -9.30 20.63
CA THR A 503 10.38 -9.40 19.23
C THR A 503 9.22 -9.70 18.27
N GLY A 504 8.27 -10.54 18.68
CA GLY A 504 7.08 -10.87 17.89
C GLY A 504 6.21 -9.64 17.58
N PRO A 505 5.63 -8.97 18.59
CA PRO A 505 4.84 -7.77 18.37
C PRO A 505 5.65 -6.63 17.75
N VAL A 506 6.95 -6.47 18.06
CA VAL A 506 7.79 -5.45 17.40
C VAL A 506 7.89 -5.70 15.90
N PHE A 507 8.07 -6.95 15.47
CA PHE A 507 8.08 -7.31 14.06
C PHE A 507 6.73 -7.09 13.38
N ALA A 508 5.61 -7.36 14.07
CA ALA A 508 4.26 -7.19 13.52
C ALA A 508 3.90 -5.72 13.18
N PHE A 509 4.69 -4.76 13.65
CA PHE A 509 4.60 -3.35 13.29
C PHE A 509 5.83 -2.85 12.50
N ALA A 510 6.77 -3.72 12.16
CA ALA A 510 7.94 -3.36 11.37
C ALA A 510 7.52 -2.98 9.93
N GLY A 511 8.14 -1.93 9.39
CA GLY A 511 7.81 -1.42 8.05
C GLY A 511 6.63 -0.45 8.01
N GLY A 512 6.11 0.00 9.16
CA GLY A 512 5.02 0.99 9.19
C GLY A 512 5.37 2.33 8.52
N ASP A 513 6.65 2.61 8.29
CA ASP A 513 7.14 3.79 7.57
C ASP A 513 7.06 3.64 6.03
N ALA A 514 6.45 2.57 5.51
CA ALA A 514 6.29 2.34 4.08
C ALA A 514 5.77 3.57 3.31
N ALA A 515 4.80 4.28 3.90
CA ALA A 515 4.23 5.50 3.34
C ALA A 515 5.27 6.60 3.10
N VAL A 516 6.30 6.68 3.94
CA VAL A 516 7.41 7.63 3.79
C VAL A 516 8.15 7.38 2.47
N HIS A 517 8.39 6.13 2.11
CA HIS A 517 9.09 5.79 0.88
C HIS A 517 8.24 6.01 -0.38
N MET A 518 6.92 6.09 -0.23
CA MET A 518 5.96 6.38 -1.29
C MET A 518 5.52 7.86 -1.35
N VAL A 519 6.10 8.73 -0.53
CA VAL A 519 5.66 10.12 -0.38
C VAL A 519 5.77 10.97 -1.66
N GLU A 520 6.76 10.70 -2.51
CA GLU A 520 6.90 11.37 -3.82
C GLU A 520 5.80 10.94 -4.84
N GLU A 521 5.07 9.85 -4.55
CA GLU A 521 3.92 9.37 -5.33
C GLU A 521 2.57 9.78 -4.69
N MET A 522 2.57 10.57 -3.61
CA MET A 522 1.38 10.91 -2.82
C MET A 522 0.97 12.38 -2.95
N THR A 523 -0.33 12.68 -2.94
CA THR A 523 -0.84 14.07 -2.86
C THR A 523 -1.03 14.55 -1.42
N ASN A 524 -0.82 15.85 -1.24
CA ASN A 524 -0.79 16.56 0.04
C ASN A 524 0.16 15.91 1.08
N ALA A 525 1.36 15.55 0.60
CA ALA A 525 2.31 14.68 1.32
C ALA A 525 2.67 15.14 2.74
N THR A 526 2.79 16.45 2.97
CA THR A 526 3.17 17.03 4.28
C THR A 526 2.15 16.82 5.39
N THR A 527 0.89 16.54 5.05
CA THR A 527 -0.21 16.35 6.01
C THR A 527 -0.81 14.95 5.92
N ALA A 528 -0.89 14.39 4.71
CA ALA A 528 -1.55 13.12 4.49
C ALA A 528 -0.67 11.92 4.89
N VAL A 529 0.67 11.97 4.73
CA VAL A 529 1.54 10.90 5.23
C VAL A 529 1.52 10.82 6.76
N PRO A 530 1.73 11.91 7.52
CA PRO A 530 1.61 11.88 8.98
C PRO A 530 0.30 11.28 9.48
N LEU A 531 -0.83 11.68 8.89
CA LEU A 531 -2.14 11.17 9.25
C LEU A 531 -2.27 9.67 8.93
N SER A 532 -1.78 9.24 7.75
CA SER A 532 -1.76 7.83 7.36
C SER A 532 -0.97 6.98 8.36
N LEU A 533 0.25 7.40 8.73
CA LEU A 533 1.10 6.68 9.68
C LEU A 533 0.40 6.50 11.03
N MET A 534 -0.19 7.57 11.57
CA MET A 534 -0.86 7.51 12.87
C MET A 534 -2.10 6.61 12.86
N LEU A 535 -2.93 6.73 11.81
CA LEU A 535 -4.11 5.89 11.66
C LEU A 535 -3.72 4.41 11.45
N THR A 536 -2.65 4.15 10.71
CA THR A 536 -2.13 2.78 10.52
C THR A 536 -1.75 2.13 11.84
N VAL A 537 -1.01 2.83 12.71
CA VAL A 537 -0.62 2.29 14.03
C VAL A 537 -1.84 2.08 14.92
N LEU A 538 -2.84 2.97 14.87
CA LEU A 538 -4.06 2.84 15.65
C LEU A 538 -4.91 1.63 15.20
N ILE A 539 -5.20 1.54 13.90
CA ILE A 539 -6.03 0.48 13.31
C ILE A 539 -5.37 -0.89 13.53
N ASN A 540 -4.11 -1.04 13.12
CA ASN A 540 -3.43 -2.33 13.26
C ASN A 540 -3.15 -2.71 14.71
N GLY A 541 -2.86 -1.75 15.59
CA GLY A 541 -2.63 -2.07 17.00
C GLY A 541 -3.90 -2.49 17.72
N SER A 542 -5.04 -1.84 17.46
CA SER A 542 -6.33 -2.27 18.01
C SER A 542 -6.77 -3.64 17.50
N MET A 543 -6.65 -3.89 16.19
CA MET A 543 -6.97 -5.20 15.59
C MET A 543 -6.04 -6.30 16.09
N GLY A 544 -4.73 -6.04 16.12
CA GLY A 544 -3.71 -6.98 16.62
C GLY A 544 -3.93 -7.33 18.08
N PHE A 545 -4.20 -6.33 18.93
CA PHE A 545 -4.50 -6.54 20.34
C PHE A 545 -5.80 -7.35 20.54
N GLY A 546 -6.86 -7.03 19.79
CA GLY A 546 -8.12 -7.76 19.84
C GLY A 546 -7.98 -9.22 19.43
N MET A 547 -7.24 -9.50 18.35
CA MET A 547 -6.98 -10.86 17.90
C MET A 547 -6.13 -11.65 18.90
N MET A 548 -5.09 -11.02 19.47
CA MET A 548 -4.26 -11.62 20.51
C MET A 548 -5.10 -12.05 21.72
N LEU A 549 -5.97 -11.18 22.23
CA LEU A 549 -6.85 -11.52 23.34
C LEU A 549 -7.76 -12.71 22.99
N ALA A 550 -8.41 -12.66 21.82
CA ALA A 550 -9.26 -13.76 21.37
C ALA A 550 -8.52 -15.09 21.30
N LEU A 551 -7.30 -15.09 20.74
CA LEU A 551 -6.45 -16.29 20.69
C LEU A 551 -6.15 -16.84 22.08
N TYR A 552 -5.80 -15.99 23.06
CA TYR A 552 -5.49 -16.45 24.42
C TYR A 552 -6.70 -16.98 25.18
N PHE A 553 -7.89 -16.39 24.99
CA PHE A 553 -9.13 -16.91 25.57
C PHE A 553 -9.62 -18.20 24.91
N CYS A 554 -9.36 -18.35 23.60
CA CYS A 554 -9.76 -19.51 22.79
C CYS A 554 -8.65 -20.55 22.64
N LEU A 555 -7.55 -20.39 23.40
CA LEU A 555 -6.36 -21.21 23.24
C LEU A 555 -6.67 -22.64 23.69
N GLY A 556 -6.56 -23.59 22.77
CA GLY A 556 -6.68 -25.01 23.06
C GLY A 556 -5.39 -25.58 23.65
N ASP A 557 -5.10 -26.86 23.34
CA ASP A 557 -3.85 -27.48 23.76
C ASP A 557 -2.66 -26.86 23.01
N ILE A 558 -1.90 -26.02 23.71
CA ILE A 558 -0.70 -25.34 23.18
C ILE A 558 0.33 -26.36 22.69
N GLN A 559 0.52 -27.46 23.41
CA GLN A 559 1.55 -28.44 23.04
C GLN A 559 1.16 -29.16 21.74
N ALA A 560 -0.11 -29.52 21.59
CA ALA A 560 -0.63 -30.05 20.32
C ALA A 560 -0.46 -29.04 19.18
N ALA A 561 -0.69 -27.75 19.43
CA ALA A 561 -0.50 -26.71 18.42
C ALA A 561 0.98 -26.53 18.03
N LEU A 562 1.90 -26.54 18.99
CA LEU A 562 3.35 -26.44 18.78
C LEU A 562 3.92 -27.66 18.04
N GLN A 563 3.36 -28.84 18.26
CA GLN A 563 3.78 -30.09 17.62
C GLN A 563 3.04 -30.36 16.30
N SER A 564 2.19 -29.44 15.85
CA SER A 564 1.41 -29.60 14.63
C SER A 564 2.31 -29.85 13.41
N PRO A 565 2.00 -30.88 12.58
CA PRO A 565 2.71 -31.15 11.33
C PRO A 565 2.69 -29.96 10.35
N THR A 566 1.72 -29.05 10.47
CA THR A 566 1.62 -27.86 9.62
C THR A 566 2.79 -26.89 9.80
N GLY A 567 3.51 -26.96 10.94
CA GLY A 567 4.57 -26.01 11.29
C GLY A 567 4.09 -24.58 11.57
N VAL A 568 2.77 -24.35 11.47
CA VAL A 568 2.11 -23.07 11.73
C VAL A 568 0.93 -23.32 12.67
N PRO A 569 1.07 -23.05 13.98
CA PRO A 569 0.10 -23.36 15.02
C PRO A 569 -1.28 -22.75 14.86
N PHE A 570 -1.42 -21.64 14.13
CA PHE A 570 -2.72 -21.10 13.75
C PHE A 570 -3.66 -22.17 13.18
N PHE A 571 -3.18 -22.98 12.24
CA PHE A 571 -4.01 -24.01 11.61
C PHE A 571 -4.46 -25.07 12.62
N ALA A 572 -3.62 -25.43 13.58
CA ALA A 572 -4.00 -26.38 14.63
C ALA A 572 -5.02 -25.78 15.60
N ILE A 573 -4.84 -24.53 16.04
CA ILE A 573 -5.77 -23.83 16.93
C ILE A 573 -7.13 -23.68 16.26
N PHE A 574 -7.15 -23.21 15.01
CA PHE A 574 -8.40 -23.02 14.28
C PHE A 574 -9.09 -24.35 13.92
N LEU A 575 -8.31 -25.41 13.68
CA LEU A 575 -8.87 -26.75 13.48
C LEU A 575 -9.47 -27.31 14.76
N GLN A 576 -8.81 -27.10 15.91
CA GLN A 576 -9.36 -27.47 17.21
C GLN A 576 -10.67 -26.72 17.52
N ALA A 577 -10.72 -25.43 17.17
CA ALA A 577 -11.92 -24.60 17.35
C ALA A 577 -13.07 -24.98 16.41
N THR A 578 -12.79 -25.21 15.13
CA THR A 578 -13.83 -25.42 14.11
C THR A 578 -14.22 -26.88 13.93
N GLY A 579 -13.35 -27.83 14.31
CA GLY A 579 -13.50 -29.26 14.00
C GLY A 579 -13.51 -29.57 12.49
N SER A 580 -13.17 -28.60 11.63
CA SER A 580 -13.34 -28.71 10.19
C SER A 580 -12.06 -28.32 9.44
N VAL A 581 -11.52 -29.28 8.69
CA VAL A 581 -10.38 -29.05 7.77
C VAL A 581 -10.74 -27.99 6.74
N SER A 582 -11.93 -28.07 6.14
CA SER A 582 -12.40 -27.11 5.13
C SER A 582 -12.59 -25.71 5.70
N GLY A 583 -13.21 -25.59 6.88
CA GLY A 583 -13.37 -24.29 7.56
C GLY A 583 -12.02 -23.65 7.89
N THR A 584 -11.10 -24.45 8.42
CA THR A 584 -9.72 -24.04 8.70
C THR A 584 -8.95 -23.67 7.43
N ALA A 585 -9.15 -24.40 6.34
CA ALA A 585 -8.50 -24.11 5.07
C ALA A 585 -8.99 -22.80 4.46
N ILE A 586 -10.29 -22.48 4.57
CA ILE A 586 -10.85 -21.19 4.13
C ILE A 586 -10.24 -20.04 4.95
N ALA A 587 -10.18 -20.20 6.28
CA ALA A 587 -9.56 -19.22 7.17
C ALA A 587 -8.07 -19.03 6.84
N GLY A 588 -7.33 -20.11 6.63
CA GLY A 588 -5.93 -20.06 6.21
C GLY A 588 -5.72 -19.45 4.84
N ALA A 589 -6.60 -19.73 3.88
CA ALA A 589 -6.54 -19.12 2.54
C ALA A 589 -6.79 -17.60 2.61
N LEU A 590 -7.72 -17.13 3.45
CA LEU A 590 -7.95 -15.71 3.69
C LEU A 590 -6.69 -15.00 4.22
N VAL A 591 -6.10 -15.54 5.30
CA VAL A 591 -4.88 -15.00 5.91
C VAL A 591 -3.70 -15.04 4.93
N THR A 592 -3.56 -16.13 4.18
CA THR A 592 -2.53 -16.28 3.13
C THR A 592 -2.73 -15.27 1.99
N SER A 593 -3.96 -14.97 1.61
CA SER A 593 -4.24 -13.98 0.55
C SER A 593 -3.85 -12.57 0.98
N LEU A 594 -4.17 -12.18 2.23
CA LEU A 594 -3.74 -10.89 2.79
C LEU A 594 -2.22 -10.82 2.94
N GLY A 595 -1.56 -11.91 3.34
CA GLY A 595 -0.11 -11.98 3.37
C GLY A 595 0.56 -11.90 1.98
N CYS A 596 -0.09 -12.42 0.94
CA CYS A 596 0.34 -12.19 -0.45
C CYS A 596 0.27 -10.70 -0.82
N CYS A 597 -0.82 -10.01 -0.46
CA CYS A 597 -0.95 -8.56 -0.64
C CYS A 597 0.14 -7.78 0.11
N ASN A 598 0.44 -8.15 1.35
CA ASN A 598 1.57 -7.59 2.10
C ASN A 598 2.89 -7.74 1.32
N THR A 599 3.19 -8.92 0.79
CA THR A 599 4.45 -9.16 0.07
C THR A 599 4.59 -8.27 -1.18
N ILE A 600 3.47 -8.03 -1.88
CA ILE A 600 3.41 -7.08 -3.00
C ILE A 600 3.69 -5.65 -2.52
N GLY A 601 3.05 -5.24 -1.42
CA GLY A 601 3.24 -3.92 -0.81
C GLY A 601 4.67 -3.69 -0.32
N THR A 602 5.24 -4.66 0.38
CA THR A 602 6.61 -4.61 0.90
C THR A 602 7.64 -4.52 -0.23
N LEU A 603 7.48 -5.26 -1.34
CA LEU A 603 8.34 -5.10 -2.52
C LEU A 603 8.26 -3.68 -3.08
N THR A 604 7.05 -3.12 -3.11
CA THR A 604 6.81 -1.75 -3.57
C THR A 604 7.61 -0.76 -2.72
N ALA A 605 7.44 -0.77 -1.39
CA ALA A 605 8.14 0.14 -0.48
C ALA A 605 9.66 -0.06 -0.51
N ALA A 606 10.14 -1.31 -0.38
CA ALA A 606 11.56 -1.63 -0.36
C ALA A 606 12.28 -1.20 -1.65
N SER A 607 11.65 -1.38 -2.81
CA SER A 607 12.23 -0.95 -4.09
C SER A 607 12.31 0.58 -4.23
N ARG A 608 11.34 1.34 -3.71
CA ARG A 608 11.37 2.81 -3.73
C ARG A 608 12.41 3.37 -2.78
N GLN A 609 12.54 2.76 -1.60
CA GLN A 609 13.58 3.09 -0.64
C GLN A 609 14.98 2.82 -1.21
N PHE A 610 15.19 1.66 -1.83
CA PHE A 610 16.48 1.33 -2.44
C PHE A 610 16.80 2.25 -3.63
N TRP A 611 15.78 2.57 -4.45
CA TRP A 611 15.90 3.50 -5.55
C TRP A 611 16.26 4.92 -5.08
N SER A 612 15.63 5.43 -4.03
CA SER A 612 15.88 6.79 -3.54
C SER A 612 17.33 6.94 -3.04
N PHE A 613 17.83 5.98 -2.28
CA PHE A 613 19.22 5.98 -1.83
C PHE A 613 20.22 5.79 -2.98
N SER A 614 19.85 5.03 -4.02
CA SER A 614 20.62 4.91 -5.25
C SER A 614 20.64 6.21 -6.05
N ARG A 615 19.52 6.93 -6.18
CA ARG A 615 19.46 8.27 -6.80
C ARG A 615 20.45 9.22 -6.13
N ASP A 616 20.58 9.12 -4.80
CA ASP A 616 21.51 9.92 -4.00
C ASP A 616 22.95 9.36 -3.96
N ARG A 617 23.29 8.42 -4.85
CA ARG A 617 24.63 7.83 -5.02
C ARG A 617 25.15 7.08 -3.78
N GLY A 618 24.25 6.58 -2.93
CA GLY A 618 24.58 5.83 -1.71
C GLY A 618 25.06 4.39 -1.96
N ILE A 619 24.63 3.79 -3.08
CA ILE A 619 24.84 2.38 -3.41
C ILE A 619 25.86 2.19 -4.56
N PRO A 620 26.66 1.11 -4.56
CA PRO A 620 27.47 0.72 -5.72
C PRO A 620 26.65 0.58 -7.00
N ALA A 621 27.24 0.96 -8.14
CA ALA A 621 26.55 0.95 -9.44
C ALA A 621 25.23 1.75 -9.47
N TRP A 622 25.10 2.79 -8.63
CA TRP A 622 23.93 3.65 -8.50
C TRP A 622 23.28 4.09 -9.82
N ARG A 623 24.08 4.33 -10.87
CA ARG A 623 23.62 4.74 -12.21
C ARG A 623 22.65 3.75 -12.86
N MET A 624 22.72 2.47 -12.51
CA MET A 624 21.81 1.45 -13.02
C MET A 624 20.50 1.45 -12.23
N TRP A 625 20.62 1.49 -10.91
CA TRP A 625 19.50 1.39 -9.98
C TRP A 625 18.65 2.65 -9.91
N SER A 626 19.22 3.82 -10.17
CA SER A 626 18.52 5.11 -10.13
C SER A 626 17.62 5.37 -11.33
N LYS A 627 17.69 4.53 -12.38
CA LYS A 627 16.92 4.72 -13.62
C LYS A 627 15.44 4.44 -13.39
N VAL A 628 14.60 5.38 -13.87
CA VAL A 628 13.15 5.25 -13.89
C VAL A 628 12.68 5.13 -15.34
N THR A 629 11.72 4.24 -15.62
CA THR A 629 11.18 4.06 -16.97
C THR A 629 10.26 5.23 -17.34
N GLU A 630 10.46 5.86 -18.50
CA GLU A 630 9.68 7.04 -18.94
C GLU A 630 8.17 6.79 -19.06
N ARG A 631 7.78 5.57 -19.44
CA ARG A 631 6.37 5.22 -19.70
C ARG A 631 5.55 4.99 -18.42
N THR A 632 6.15 4.42 -17.39
CA THR A 632 5.48 4.01 -16.15
C THR A 632 5.85 4.90 -14.96
N SER A 633 6.98 5.63 -15.03
CA SER A 633 7.57 6.35 -13.90
C SER A 633 7.89 5.43 -12.71
N ILE A 634 8.25 4.16 -12.98
CA ILE A 634 8.57 3.13 -11.96
C ILE A 634 10.05 2.74 -12.08
N PRO A 635 10.78 2.56 -10.95
CA PRO A 635 12.18 2.14 -10.95
C PRO A 635 12.32 0.62 -11.15
N THR A 636 12.04 0.14 -12.36
CA THR A 636 11.99 -1.30 -12.71
C THR A 636 13.25 -2.08 -12.29
N TYR A 637 14.44 -1.52 -12.47
CA TYR A 637 15.69 -2.19 -12.06
C TYR A 637 15.81 -2.38 -10.54
N ALA A 638 15.33 -1.41 -9.74
CA ALA A 638 15.31 -1.52 -8.30
C ALA A 638 14.31 -2.59 -7.81
N VAL A 639 13.15 -2.68 -8.47
CA VAL A 639 12.15 -3.73 -8.21
C VAL A 639 12.74 -5.11 -8.48
N LEU A 640 13.35 -5.32 -9.66
CA LEU A 640 13.93 -6.60 -10.02
C LEU A 640 15.10 -6.99 -9.10
N LEU A 641 15.97 -6.04 -8.75
CA LEU A 641 17.06 -6.33 -7.82
C LEU A 641 16.53 -6.73 -6.44
N THR A 642 15.56 -6.00 -5.90
CA THR A 642 14.94 -6.32 -4.59
C THR A 642 14.28 -7.70 -4.62
N ALA A 643 13.58 -8.03 -5.72
CA ALA A 643 12.99 -9.36 -5.92
C ALA A 643 14.05 -10.47 -5.92
N VAL A 644 15.16 -10.28 -6.65
CA VAL A 644 16.26 -11.24 -6.72
C VAL A 644 16.96 -11.40 -5.38
N VAL A 645 17.26 -10.30 -4.67
CA VAL A 645 17.87 -10.34 -3.33
C VAL A 645 16.95 -11.09 -2.36
N GLY A 646 15.65 -10.83 -2.38
CA GLY A 646 14.67 -11.57 -1.58
C GLY A 646 14.67 -13.07 -1.87
N CYS A 647 14.75 -13.46 -3.16
CA CYS A 647 14.85 -14.87 -3.57
C CYS A 647 16.15 -15.52 -3.06
N LEU A 648 17.29 -14.83 -3.17
CA LEU A 648 18.58 -15.33 -2.70
C LEU A 648 18.61 -15.49 -1.17
N LEU A 649 18.07 -14.52 -0.42
CA LEU A 649 17.96 -14.62 1.03
C LEU A 649 17.04 -15.77 1.45
N ASN A 650 15.98 -16.05 0.67
CA ASN A 650 15.11 -17.21 0.92
C ASN A 650 15.78 -18.56 0.67
N LEU A 651 16.95 -18.65 0.03
CA LEU A 651 17.71 -19.90 -0.04
C LEU A 651 18.19 -20.37 1.34
N ILE A 652 18.35 -19.45 2.30
CA ILE A 652 18.74 -19.78 3.68
C ILE A 652 17.73 -20.75 4.32
N THR A 653 16.46 -20.64 3.94
CA THR A 653 15.36 -21.50 4.44
C THR A 653 15.58 -22.98 4.09
N ILE A 654 16.35 -23.28 3.05
CA ILE A 654 16.67 -24.66 2.65
C ILE A 654 17.58 -25.31 3.69
N GLY A 655 18.51 -24.54 4.25
CA GLY A 655 19.48 -25.02 5.24
C GLY A 655 18.98 -24.94 6.67
N SER A 656 18.37 -23.81 7.07
CA SER A 656 17.94 -23.59 8.46
C SER A 656 16.87 -22.51 8.59
N ASP A 657 15.70 -22.90 9.12
CA ASP A 657 14.65 -21.97 9.53
C ASP A 657 15.14 -21.02 10.65
N VAL A 658 16.06 -21.46 11.52
CA VAL A 658 16.64 -20.60 12.57
C VAL A 658 17.49 -19.48 11.97
N ALA A 659 18.35 -19.84 11.01
CA ALA A 659 19.17 -18.86 10.30
C ALA A 659 18.29 -17.85 9.56
N PHE A 660 17.14 -18.29 9.04
CA PHE A 660 16.19 -17.38 8.41
C PHE A 660 15.45 -16.48 9.43
N ASN A 661 15.03 -16.99 10.60
CA ASN A 661 14.42 -16.16 11.64
C ASN A 661 15.34 -15.02 12.13
N SER A 662 16.65 -15.15 11.91
CA SER A 662 17.59 -14.04 12.13
C SER A 662 17.37 -12.87 11.16
N LEU A 663 16.81 -13.08 9.96
CA LEU A 663 16.41 -12.01 9.04
C LEU A 663 15.18 -11.23 9.52
N VAL A 664 14.23 -11.89 10.19
CA VAL A 664 13.09 -11.22 10.84
C VAL A 664 13.62 -10.22 11.88
N SER A 665 14.54 -10.68 12.72
CA SER A 665 15.26 -9.85 13.70
C SER A 665 16.13 -8.77 13.02
N MET A 666 16.76 -9.08 11.89
CA MET A 666 17.53 -8.11 11.10
C MET A 666 16.65 -6.99 10.55
N SER A 667 15.42 -7.30 10.15
CA SER A 667 14.40 -6.33 9.71
C SER A 667 14.12 -5.30 10.81
N ILE A 668 13.88 -5.79 12.03
CA ILE A 668 13.66 -4.95 13.22
C ILE A 668 14.90 -4.07 13.45
N SER A 669 16.08 -4.67 13.62
CA SER A 669 17.27 -3.89 13.94
C SER A 669 17.62 -2.85 12.88
N GLY A 670 17.56 -3.18 11.59
CA GLY A 670 17.86 -2.23 10.51
C GLY A 670 16.90 -1.02 10.48
N LEU A 671 15.60 -1.28 10.57
CA LEU A 671 14.58 -0.23 10.57
C LEU A 671 14.67 0.64 11.83
N TYR A 672 14.70 0.03 13.02
CA TYR A 672 14.70 0.75 14.28
C TYR A 672 16.00 1.53 14.53
N LEU A 673 17.17 0.99 14.14
CA LEU A 673 18.42 1.75 14.19
C LEU A 673 18.35 2.99 13.27
N SER A 674 17.70 2.88 12.11
CA SER A 674 17.51 4.02 11.20
C SER A 674 16.55 5.08 11.76
N TYR A 675 15.46 4.65 12.40
CA TYR A 675 14.53 5.56 13.08
C TYR A 675 15.20 6.24 14.28
N MET A 676 15.99 5.49 15.05
CA MET A 676 16.73 5.98 16.20
C MET A 676 17.77 7.04 15.80
N ALA A 677 18.47 6.85 14.68
CA ALA A 677 19.39 7.85 14.14
C ALA A 677 18.66 9.17 13.79
N ALA A 678 17.53 9.08 13.07
CA ALA A 678 16.76 10.27 12.69
C ALA A 678 16.09 10.95 13.89
N GLY A 679 15.47 10.18 14.77
CA GLY A 679 14.82 10.66 16.00
C GLY A 679 15.79 11.24 17.02
N GLY A 680 17.01 10.71 17.09
CA GLY A 680 18.08 11.25 17.94
C GLY A 680 18.54 12.62 17.46
N MET A 681 18.70 12.78 16.15
CA MET A 681 19.03 14.07 15.55
C MET A 681 17.87 15.08 15.71
N LEU A 682 16.62 14.63 15.64
CA LEU A 682 15.46 15.48 15.90
C LEU A 682 15.45 15.97 17.35
N LEU A 683 15.66 15.07 18.32
CA LEU A 683 15.73 15.43 19.73
C LEU A 683 16.84 16.45 19.99
N TYR A 684 18.02 16.24 19.41
CA TYR A 684 19.13 17.19 19.50
C TYR A 684 18.74 18.59 18.98
N ARG A 685 18.14 18.68 17.79
CA ARG A 685 17.71 19.96 17.20
C ARG A 685 16.55 20.60 17.95
N ARG A 686 15.66 19.80 18.54
CA ARG A 686 14.56 20.25 19.39
C ARG A 686 15.08 20.87 20.69
N CYS A 687 16.03 20.21 21.37
CA CYS A 687 16.63 20.69 22.61
C CYS A 687 17.54 21.91 22.41
N THR A 688 18.15 22.05 21.24
CA THR A 688 19.01 23.21 20.90
C THR A 688 18.23 24.39 20.30
N GLY A 689 16.91 24.27 20.11
CA GLY A 689 16.09 25.32 19.48
C GLY A 689 16.43 25.55 18.01
N GLY A 690 17.03 24.58 17.33
CA GLY A 690 17.55 24.71 15.96
C GLY A 690 16.51 24.65 14.85
N ILE A 691 15.22 24.57 15.16
CA ILE A 691 14.11 24.44 14.19
C ILE A 691 13.12 25.59 14.37
N GLY A 692 12.96 26.39 13.33
CA GLY A 692 12.09 27.57 13.32
C GLY A 692 10.65 27.30 12.85
N GLY A 693 9.79 28.31 12.99
CA GLY A 693 8.45 28.31 12.39
C GLY A 693 8.48 28.59 10.89
N ALA A 694 7.42 28.17 10.19
CA ALA A 694 7.24 28.49 8.77
C ALA A 694 6.93 29.97 8.59
N THR A 695 7.74 30.67 7.78
CA THR A 695 7.46 32.02 7.30
C THR A 695 6.93 31.94 5.87
N GLU A 696 5.74 32.50 5.62
CA GLU A 696 5.16 32.55 4.28
C GLU A 696 5.98 33.50 3.38
N GLY A 697 6.26 33.07 2.14
CA GLY A 697 6.82 33.94 1.09
C GLY A 697 8.27 33.68 0.66
N GLU A 698 9.03 32.81 1.34
CA GLU A 698 10.40 32.51 0.93
C GLU A 698 10.46 31.40 -0.14
N HIS A 699 10.96 31.74 -1.33
CA HIS A 699 11.35 30.80 -2.40
C HIS A 699 12.72 30.13 -2.14
N THR A 700 13.20 30.14 -0.90
CA THR A 700 14.53 29.65 -0.52
C THR A 700 14.53 28.15 -0.27
N MET A 701 15.70 27.52 -0.44
CA MET A 701 15.89 26.11 -0.06
C MET A 701 15.79 25.98 1.46
N ILE A 702 14.94 25.06 1.93
CA ILE A 702 14.71 24.77 3.35
C ILE A 702 14.78 23.27 3.58
N ASN A 703 15.04 22.87 4.82
CA ASN A 703 15.06 21.45 5.22
C ASN A 703 16.02 20.58 4.39
N THR A 704 17.10 21.18 3.90
CA THR A 704 18.25 20.51 3.27
C THR A 704 19.50 20.63 4.12
N ALA A 705 20.53 19.86 3.78
CA ALA A 705 21.84 19.92 4.42
C ALA A 705 22.39 21.36 4.47
N GLY A 706 22.57 21.90 5.69
CA GLY A 706 23.10 23.24 5.92
C GLY A 706 22.11 24.40 5.71
N ALA A 707 20.86 24.12 5.33
CA ALA A 707 19.81 25.14 5.20
C ALA A 707 19.05 25.36 6.52
N ARG A 708 18.19 26.37 6.54
CA ARG A 708 17.29 26.65 7.67
C ARG A 708 16.32 25.47 7.85
N LEU A 709 16.18 25.01 9.09
CA LEU A 709 15.24 23.96 9.47
C LEU A 709 13.90 24.59 9.87
N VAL A 710 12.82 24.09 9.28
CA VAL A 710 11.46 24.61 9.45
C VAL A 710 10.51 23.45 9.73
N TRP A 711 9.65 23.63 10.74
CA TRP A 711 8.62 22.66 11.07
C TRP A 711 7.61 22.45 9.93
N GLY A 712 7.16 21.21 9.77
CA GLY A 712 6.01 20.87 8.95
C GLY A 712 4.69 21.23 9.64
N PRO A 713 3.56 21.11 8.93
CA PRO A 713 2.22 21.36 9.48
C PRO A 713 1.86 20.41 10.65
N PHE A 714 2.39 19.19 10.67
CA PHE A 714 2.23 18.27 11.79
C PHE A 714 3.45 18.36 12.73
N ARG A 715 3.22 18.79 13.97
CA ARG A 715 4.22 18.79 15.04
C ARG A 715 3.60 18.68 16.42
N VAL A 716 4.34 18.09 17.36
CA VAL A 716 4.03 18.13 18.79
C VAL A 716 4.92 19.19 19.44
N PRO A 717 4.37 20.33 19.88
CA PRO A 717 5.17 21.43 20.39
C PRO A 717 5.68 21.19 21.82
N GLY A 718 6.74 21.92 22.18
CA GLY A 718 7.20 22.06 23.56
C GLY A 718 7.70 20.77 24.22
N ILE A 719 7.53 20.72 25.54
CA ILE A 719 8.01 19.65 26.42
C ILE A 719 7.37 18.30 26.07
N LEU A 720 6.10 18.30 25.64
CA LEU A 720 5.41 17.08 25.26
C LEU A 720 6.13 16.39 24.09
N GLY A 721 6.52 17.13 23.06
CA GLY A 721 7.27 16.54 21.95
C GLY A 721 8.68 16.11 22.32
N ILE A 722 9.36 16.79 23.26
CA ILE A 722 10.65 16.31 23.83
C ILE A 722 10.44 14.98 24.56
N THR A 723 9.38 14.88 25.36
CA THR A 723 9.06 13.70 26.17
C THR A 723 8.73 12.50 25.27
N ILE A 724 7.86 12.69 24.28
CA ILE A 724 7.50 11.64 23.30
C ILE A 724 8.73 11.19 22.51
N ASN A 725 9.56 12.12 22.04
CA ASN A 725 10.78 11.77 21.31
C ASN A 725 11.78 11.01 22.20
N THR A 726 11.92 11.39 23.47
CA THR A 726 12.81 10.71 24.43
C THR A 726 12.30 9.31 24.75
N PHE A 727 11.00 9.16 25.01
CA PHE A 727 10.36 7.86 25.23
C PHE A 727 10.49 6.95 24.00
N SER A 728 10.29 7.50 22.80
CA SER A 728 10.51 6.76 21.55
C SER A 728 11.95 6.25 21.43
N LEU A 729 12.97 7.07 21.72
CA LEU A 729 14.37 6.62 21.69
C LEU A 729 14.67 5.53 22.72
N ALA A 730 14.14 5.67 23.94
CA ALA A 730 14.28 4.64 24.97
C ALA A 730 13.63 3.31 24.53
N TYR A 731 12.42 3.37 23.99
CA TYR A 731 11.73 2.21 23.46
C TYR A 731 12.47 1.57 22.28
N MET A 732 12.92 2.35 21.29
CA MET A 732 13.67 1.82 20.14
C MET A 732 15.00 1.18 20.57
N THR A 733 15.62 1.68 21.64
CA THR A 733 16.81 1.06 22.24
C THR A 733 16.48 -0.33 22.79
N ILE A 734 15.38 -0.45 23.55
CA ILE A 734 14.89 -1.74 24.09
C ILE A 734 14.56 -2.70 22.94
N ALA A 735 13.78 -2.27 21.95
CA ALA A 735 13.37 -3.08 20.81
C ALA A 735 14.58 -3.59 20.00
N THR A 736 15.57 -2.73 19.77
CA THR A 736 16.79 -3.10 19.04
C THR A 736 17.65 -4.06 19.85
N PHE A 737 17.83 -3.80 21.16
CA PHE A 737 18.61 -4.65 22.04
C PHE A 737 18.03 -6.07 22.11
N PHE A 738 16.73 -6.20 22.36
CA PHE A 738 16.08 -7.51 22.41
C PHE A 738 15.94 -8.17 21.03
N GLY A 739 15.92 -7.37 19.95
CA GLY A 739 15.98 -7.89 18.58
C GLY A 739 17.30 -8.60 18.22
N PHE A 740 18.39 -8.35 18.96
CA PHE A 740 19.65 -9.11 18.83
C PHE A 740 19.76 -10.28 19.82
N TRP A 741 18.84 -10.38 20.79
CA TRP A 741 18.91 -11.38 21.85
C TRP A 741 18.55 -12.78 21.31
N PRO A 742 19.17 -13.84 21.85
CA PRO A 742 18.75 -15.21 21.57
C PRO A 742 17.38 -15.50 22.19
N THR A 743 16.70 -16.52 21.68
CA THR A 743 15.35 -16.90 22.14
C THR A 743 15.36 -17.72 23.44
N THR A 744 16.48 -18.38 23.74
CA THR A 744 16.70 -19.19 24.95
C THR A 744 18.00 -18.79 25.65
N ASN A 745 18.05 -19.00 26.96
CA ASN A 745 19.26 -18.72 27.76
C ASN A 745 20.42 -19.68 27.43
N ASP A 746 20.10 -20.90 26.98
CA ASP A 746 21.09 -21.89 26.56
C ASP A 746 21.45 -21.69 25.07
N VAL A 747 22.51 -20.89 24.83
CA VAL A 747 22.88 -20.43 23.49
C VAL A 747 23.84 -21.40 22.82
N ASN A 748 23.44 -21.93 21.66
CA ASN A 748 24.27 -22.74 20.79
C ASN A 748 24.06 -22.35 19.31
N THR A 749 24.73 -23.03 18.38
CA THR A 749 24.66 -22.71 16.95
C THR A 749 23.26 -22.84 16.34
N LYS A 750 22.36 -23.57 16.99
CA LYS A 750 20.96 -23.75 16.58
C LYS A 750 19.98 -22.84 17.31
N THR A 751 20.39 -22.12 18.36
CA THR A 751 19.50 -21.22 19.14
C THR A 751 19.95 -19.75 19.13
N MET A 752 21.17 -19.47 18.69
CA MET A 752 21.69 -18.11 18.56
C MET A 752 20.89 -17.28 17.55
N ASN A 753 20.68 -16.00 17.89
CA ASN A 753 20.15 -15.01 16.96
C ASN A 753 21.29 -14.42 16.13
N TYR A 754 21.38 -14.78 14.86
CA TYR A 754 22.44 -14.34 13.96
C TYR A 754 22.19 -12.96 13.35
N SER A 755 21.12 -12.26 13.75
CA SER A 755 20.80 -10.93 13.25
C SER A 755 21.92 -9.93 13.50
N ILE A 756 22.62 -10.04 14.64
CA ILE A 756 23.76 -9.20 14.97
C ILE A 756 24.89 -9.35 13.94
N VAL A 757 25.16 -10.56 13.47
CA VAL A 757 26.19 -10.84 12.46
C VAL A 757 25.79 -10.20 11.12
N GLY A 758 24.52 -10.33 10.73
CA GLY A 758 23.98 -9.70 9.52
C GLY A 758 24.05 -8.18 9.58
N THR A 759 23.49 -7.57 10.63
CA THR A 759 23.42 -6.11 10.78
C THR A 759 24.81 -5.48 10.91
N ILE A 760 25.66 -6.00 11.79
CA ILE A 760 27.04 -5.48 11.97
C ILE A 760 27.88 -5.77 10.73
N GLY A 761 27.72 -6.92 10.08
CA GLY A 761 28.40 -7.23 8.83
C GLY A 761 28.11 -6.22 7.73
N VAL A 762 26.85 -5.82 7.57
CA VAL A 762 26.46 -4.76 6.61
C VAL A 762 27.00 -3.39 7.02
N ILE A 763 27.01 -3.07 8.32
CA ILE A 763 27.65 -1.84 8.82
C ILE A 763 29.14 -1.82 8.46
N ILE A 764 29.87 -2.92 8.69
CA ILE A 764 31.29 -3.01 8.37
C ILE A 764 31.52 -2.88 6.86
N LEU A 765 30.78 -3.63 6.03
CA LEU A 765 30.92 -3.58 4.57
C LEU A 765 30.58 -2.20 4.00
N SER A 766 29.54 -1.55 4.52
CA SER A 766 29.16 -0.19 4.11
C SER A 766 30.23 0.84 4.52
N LEU A 767 30.79 0.74 5.73
CA LEU A 767 31.90 1.59 6.18
C LEU A 767 33.16 1.37 5.32
N MET A 768 33.53 0.12 5.03
CA MET A 768 34.64 -0.19 4.14
C MET A 768 34.42 0.47 2.78
N TYR A 769 33.25 0.30 2.18
CA TYR A 769 32.93 0.93 0.91
C TYR A 769 32.91 2.46 1.01
N TYR A 770 32.47 3.04 2.14
CA TYR A 770 32.50 4.47 2.41
C TYR A 770 33.92 5.02 2.38
N PHE A 771 34.83 4.43 3.15
CA PHE A 771 36.21 4.91 3.23
C PHE A 771 37.01 4.65 1.96
N ILE A 772 36.73 3.57 1.21
CA ILE A 772 37.40 3.26 -0.06
C ILE A 772 36.92 4.18 -1.19
N ARG A 773 35.59 4.35 -1.34
CA ARG A 773 35.01 5.02 -2.50
C ARG A 773 33.87 5.99 -2.19
N ALA A 774 32.91 5.62 -1.34
CA ALA A 774 31.67 6.39 -1.22
C ALA A 774 31.91 7.81 -0.66
N ARG A 775 32.91 8.04 0.21
CA ARG A 775 33.30 9.39 0.69
C ARG A 775 33.60 10.39 -0.43
N LYS A 776 33.98 9.91 -1.62
CA LYS A 776 34.32 10.73 -2.79
C LYS A 776 33.10 11.01 -3.69
N VAL A 777 32.03 10.23 -3.56
CA VAL A 777 30.88 10.25 -4.49
C VAL A 777 29.58 10.65 -3.80
N TYR A 778 29.42 10.23 -2.54
CA TYR A 778 28.26 10.51 -1.71
C TYR A 778 28.44 11.84 -0.98
N SER A 779 27.55 12.79 -1.25
CA SER A 779 27.53 14.10 -0.61
C SER A 779 26.28 14.33 0.25
N GLY A 780 25.49 13.28 0.51
CA GLY A 780 24.13 13.39 1.02
C GLY A 780 23.09 13.44 -0.11
N PRO A 781 21.81 13.66 0.22
CA PRO A 781 20.75 13.85 -0.77
C PRO A 781 21.15 14.88 -1.82
N GLN A 782 21.12 14.49 -3.10
CA GLN A 782 21.51 15.38 -4.19
C GLN A 782 20.49 16.50 -4.36
N ILE A 783 20.98 17.72 -4.57
CA ILE A 783 20.17 18.88 -4.93
C ILE A 783 20.10 18.95 -6.45
N GLU A 784 18.92 18.69 -7.01
CA GLU A 784 18.62 18.68 -8.44
C GLU A 784 17.93 20.01 -8.80
N ILE A 785 18.70 21.10 -8.84
CA ILE A 785 18.19 22.40 -9.33
C ILE A 785 18.23 22.35 -10.85
N SER A 786 17.05 22.42 -11.49
CA SER A 786 16.89 22.52 -12.94
C SER A 786 17.03 23.94 -13.43
#